data_AF-A0A9J6BDD0-F1
#
_entry.id   AF-A0A9J6BDD0-F1
#
_cell.length_a   1.000
_cell.length_b   1.000
_cell.length_c   1.000
_cell.angle_alpha   90.00
_cell.angle_beta   90.00
_cell.angle_gamma   90.00
#
_symmetry.space_group_name_H-M   'P 1'
#
loop_
_entity.id
_entity.type
_entity.pdbx_description
1 polymer ?
#
loop_
_entity_poly.entity_id
_entity_poly.type
_entity_poly.pdbx_seq_one_letter_code
_entity_poly.pdbx_strand_id
1 'polypeptide(L)'
;MTSSIFSYSKLWLKILLLGLIFTLVQTSTQLDEHEKQSIEKRAAGLPIAPTSDSNDDHCNKTVDIYVDIQSPPLTRYNRNRPLTCWYRFKSIRGIPKEWVLRLTFKKFKVGTLVNSTHCDGGYLQIVDGNSKTDVSNRREPGMFCGEAEQPQTFISETSYVKVVFHTDNFTDQTYFAFDSKAETEVYLRYGQHPELYPNRRGEIVQGSYCEREFRDCRLQTCYVQSPAYPGIYPRALKCRYRLHTRQPFIKLYLQNEQFAVDGQRCENLITCPMKEIGSGPEHCPYDWLAVHDGRDENSPIIGQFCGMGKFPFSIIGTSQHMYVEFVSSQAGPLLNTGFHFNVGNWPGHVEPAGVKKGACDWILSSNALKQTSASEGIFLSVSHWYPPNTICNYHIQGVKNEIVRLYFPSFRINRIEAPIVRVEGRDCAESLTIYDSDRADPSRVIKTFCDTFSKPMEKVDFVSTGRSMFVRFVSKTGSYSGSSLYYWGHYDFFNNTKFGAALENTLCDEIFYAWEHPKGILRSPLNTLIYKQIAPNSDIRCQYKFVNDKRAFSRVVIEMISIAFKETPINVSPCTRCHEEHVDKIIIWEEKNKTQHRLACFCDNIPRPVRIISSDKEMNLEMMVLGQYATQHYFKYSKTLFTANYEFLHPPICGGINLGPKSDGELVFPHTNAFGLPLDGTSQKTVKCIWELKVSSQRDLFISIDKAKFGIYGSCEVGKIEIYIAGRLEPRFVICPENATQAKELPILSAAELGAIDNFNNEALPVFIQYTGDNRFPGKSAFRLVWTELFHLPRNTDKL
;
A
#
# COMPACT_ATOMS: atom_id res chain seq x y z
N MET A 1 16.11 7.71 -43.32
CA MET A 1 16.56 6.51 -42.58
C MET A 1 15.37 5.59 -42.43
N THR A 2 15.48 4.44 -43.07
CA THR A 2 14.48 3.38 -43.19
C THR A 2 14.49 2.46 -41.97
N SER A 3 13.37 1.77 -41.80
CA SER A 3 13.14 0.52 -41.05
C SER A 3 12.60 0.60 -39.61
N SER A 4 11.54 -0.20 -39.42
CA SER A 4 11.06 -0.87 -38.20
C SER A 4 9.75 -0.40 -37.57
N ILE A 5 8.63 -0.58 -38.30
CA ILE A 5 7.33 -0.87 -37.69
C ILE A 5 6.76 -2.10 -38.42
N PHE A 6 6.94 -3.28 -37.82
CA PHE A 6 6.23 -4.51 -38.18
C PHE A 6 5.98 -5.29 -36.90
N SER A 7 4.70 -5.44 -36.57
CA SER A 7 4.07 -6.62 -35.98
C SER A 7 2.95 -6.19 -35.04
N TYR A 8 1.74 -5.98 -35.58
CA TYR A 8 0.45 -6.22 -34.92
C TYR A 8 -0.66 -6.02 -35.97
N SER A 9 -0.74 -6.91 -36.96
CA SER A 9 -1.88 -6.95 -37.92
C SER A 9 -2.23 -8.38 -38.40
N LYS A 10 -2.07 -9.38 -37.53
CA LYS A 10 -2.55 -10.75 -37.76
C LYS A 10 -3.38 -11.25 -36.58
N LEU A 11 -4.56 -10.67 -36.39
CA LEU A 11 -5.63 -11.37 -35.65
C LEU A 11 -7.05 -10.89 -36.00
N TRP A 12 -7.20 -9.78 -36.72
CA TRP A 12 -8.50 -9.25 -37.12
C TRP A 12 -9.00 -9.68 -38.50
N LEU A 13 -8.20 -10.43 -39.27
CA LEU A 13 -8.58 -10.93 -40.59
C LEU A 13 -9.13 -12.37 -40.61
N LYS A 14 -9.35 -12.98 -39.43
CA LYS A 14 -9.93 -14.35 -39.31
C LYS A 14 -11.34 -14.39 -38.71
N ILE A 15 -11.95 -13.26 -38.37
CA ILE A 15 -13.27 -13.22 -37.70
C ILE A 15 -14.39 -12.68 -38.62
N LEU A 16 -14.08 -12.20 -39.81
CA LEU A 16 -15.05 -11.54 -40.69
C LEU A 16 -15.46 -12.37 -41.93
N LEU A 17 -15.28 -13.70 -41.91
CA LEU A 17 -15.57 -14.58 -43.05
C LEU A 17 -16.39 -15.84 -42.70
N LEU A 18 -17.19 -15.79 -41.63
CA LEU A 18 -18.08 -16.89 -41.20
C LEU A 18 -19.52 -16.43 -40.92
N GLY A 19 -19.91 -15.26 -41.41
CA GLY A 19 -21.28 -14.79 -41.42
C GLY A 19 -21.71 -14.53 -42.87
N LEU A 20 -22.83 -15.13 -43.27
CA LEU A 20 -23.48 -15.07 -44.59
C LEU A 20 -22.88 -15.98 -45.65
N ILE A 21 -23.51 -17.15 -45.83
CA ILE A 21 -24.20 -17.59 -47.07
C ILE A 21 -24.71 -19.01 -46.79
N PHE A 22 -26.00 -19.14 -46.50
CA PHE A 22 -26.72 -20.40 -46.52
C PHE A 22 -28.10 -20.11 -47.10
N THR A 23 -28.29 -20.43 -48.38
CA THR A 23 -29.58 -20.80 -49.00
C THR A 23 -29.33 -21.31 -50.42
N LEU A 24 -29.76 -22.56 -50.67
CA LEU A 24 -30.40 -23.09 -51.91
C LEU A 24 -29.47 -23.20 -53.17
N VAL A 25 -29.30 -24.31 -53.91
CA VAL A 25 -30.22 -25.37 -54.38
C VAL A 25 -29.43 -26.57 -55.03
N GLN A 26 -29.99 -27.79 -54.95
CA GLN A 26 -30.00 -28.94 -55.90
C GLN A 26 -28.88 -30.02 -56.00
N THR A 27 -29.31 -31.26 -55.66
CA THR A 27 -29.29 -32.56 -56.42
C THR A 27 -27.96 -33.08 -57.01
N SER A 28 -27.58 -34.37 -56.98
CA SER A 28 -28.32 -35.64 -56.97
C SER A 28 -27.40 -36.85 -56.64
N THR A 29 -28.02 -37.99 -56.24
CA THR A 29 -27.66 -39.42 -56.49
C THR A 29 -26.37 -39.99 -55.84
N GLN A 30 -26.30 -41.21 -55.27
CA GLN A 30 -27.17 -42.39 -55.21
C GLN A 30 -26.63 -43.42 -54.15
N LEU A 31 -27.57 -44.11 -53.46
CA LEU A 31 -27.62 -45.53 -52.99
C LEU A 31 -26.51 -46.06 -52.04
N ASP A 32 -26.75 -46.90 -51.02
CA ASP A 32 -27.82 -47.90 -50.84
C ASP A 32 -28.09 -48.21 -49.35
N GLU A 33 -29.34 -48.62 -49.08
CA GLU A 33 -29.88 -49.03 -47.78
C GLU A 33 -29.52 -50.48 -47.43
N HIS A 34 -29.15 -50.75 -46.17
CA HIS A 34 -29.55 -51.99 -45.49
C HIS A 34 -29.48 -51.83 -43.95
N GLU A 35 -30.57 -52.22 -43.31
CA GLU A 35 -30.68 -52.71 -41.92
C GLU A 35 -30.87 -51.70 -40.77
N LYS A 36 -32.07 -51.10 -40.71
CA LYS A 36 -32.77 -50.79 -39.44
C LYS A 36 -34.22 -51.29 -39.51
N GLN A 37 -34.46 -52.49 -39.00
CA GLN A 37 -35.81 -52.97 -38.69
C GLN A 37 -35.79 -53.85 -37.42
N SER A 38 -36.88 -53.75 -36.65
CA SER A 38 -37.14 -54.32 -35.31
C SER A 38 -36.58 -53.44 -34.16
N ILE A 39 -37.33 -52.95 -33.19
CA ILE A 39 -38.60 -53.37 -32.59
C ILE A 39 -39.34 -52.10 -32.13
N GLU A 40 -40.34 -51.65 -32.89
CA GLU A 40 -41.33 -50.69 -32.43
C GLU A 40 -42.68 -51.10 -33.04
N LYS A 41 -43.38 -52.02 -32.37
CA LYS A 41 -44.79 -52.38 -32.63
C LYS A 41 -45.29 -53.28 -31.49
N ARG A 42 -46.05 -52.69 -30.56
CA ARG A 42 -47.30 -53.21 -29.96
C ARG A 42 -47.62 -52.39 -28.70
N ALA A 43 -48.43 -51.35 -28.88
CA ALA A 43 -49.19 -50.74 -27.80
C ALA A 43 -50.53 -50.23 -28.36
N ALA A 44 -51.44 -51.17 -28.60
CA ALA A 44 -52.88 -50.93 -28.69
C ALA A 44 -53.61 -52.28 -28.49
N GLY A 45 -54.38 -52.42 -27.40
CA GLY A 45 -55.23 -53.59 -27.16
C GLY A 45 -55.66 -53.85 -25.71
N LEU A 46 -56.82 -53.28 -25.36
CA LEU A 46 -57.86 -53.70 -24.37
C LEU A 46 -57.59 -53.87 -22.86
N PRO A 47 -58.63 -53.61 -22.01
CA PRO A 47 -58.53 -53.58 -20.55
C PRO A 47 -58.60 -54.98 -19.95
N ILE A 48 -57.66 -55.29 -19.06
CA ILE A 48 -57.68 -56.53 -18.26
C ILE A 48 -58.37 -56.20 -16.92
N ALA A 49 -59.49 -56.87 -16.67
CA ALA A 49 -60.20 -56.87 -15.39
C ALA A 49 -59.32 -57.47 -14.27
N PRO A 50 -59.51 -57.07 -13.00
CA PRO A 50 -58.61 -57.44 -11.91
C PRO A 50 -58.84 -58.90 -11.52
N THR A 51 -57.81 -59.73 -11.66
CA THR A 51 -57.77 -61.03 -11.02
C THR A 51 -57.37 -60.87 -9.56
N SER A 52 -58.22 -61.43 -8.71
CA SER A 52 -58.21 -61.47 -7.26
C SER A 52 -56.95 -62.06 -6.62
N ASP A 53 -56.69 -61.56 -5.41
CA ASP A 53 -55.97 -62.19 -4.30
C ASP A 53 -54.49 -62.54 -4.49
N SER A 54 -53.64 -61.55 -4.21
CA SER A 54 -52.48 -61.79 -3.35
C SER A 54 -52.40 -60.71 -2.27
N ASN A 55 -52.30 -61.14 -1.02
CA ASN A 55 -51.87 -60.33 0.12
C ASN A 55 -50.41 -59.89 -0.11
N ASP A 56 -50.18 -58.94 -1.02
CA ASP A 56 -48.84 -58.45 -1.30
C ASP A 56 -48.42 -57.45 -0.21
N ASP A 57 -47.50 -57.91 0.64
CA ASP A 57 -46.78 -57.13 1.64
C ASP A 57 -46.10 -55.92 0.98
N HIS A 58 -46.82 -54.80 0.91
CA HIS A 58 -46.28 -53.49 0.51
C HIS A 58 -45.28 -52.91 1.52
N CYS A 59 -45.06 -53.59 2.65
CA CYS A 59 -44.26 -53.19 3.79
C CYS A 59 -43.10 -54.20 3.98
N ASN A 60 -41.90 -53.74 4.35
CA ASN A 60 -40.72 -54.60 4.65
C ASN A 60 -40.16 -55.40 3.47
N LYS A 61 -39.56 -54.71 2.49
CA LYS A 61 -38.99 -55.38 1.32
C LYS A 61 -37.69 -54.78 0.82
N THR A 62 -36.97 -55.59 0.05
CA THR A 62 -35.83 -55.11 -0.74
C THR A 62 -36.34 -54.69 -2.10
N VAL A 63 -36.09 -53.45 -2.49
CA VAL A 63 -36.66 -52.81 -3.69
C VAL A 63 -35.58 -52.62 -4.75
N ASP A 64 -35.96 -52.83 -6.00
CA ASP A 64 -35.14 -52.49 -7.16
C ASP A 64 -35.11 -50.98 -7.38
N ILE A 65 -34.03 -50.49 -7.98
CA ILE A 65 -33.91 -49.07 -8.36
C ILE A 65 -34.91 -48.80 -9.50
N TYR A 66 -35.43 -47.56 -9.58
CA TYR A 66 -36.46 -47.12 -10.54
C TYR A 66 -37.89 -47.59 -10.22
N VAL A 67 -38.12 -48.11 -9.02
CA VAL A 67 -39.45 -48.48 -8.53
C VAL A 67 -40.05 -47.34 -7.70
N ASP A 68 -41.30 -47.00 -8.01
CA ASP A 68 -42.13 -46.11 -7.21
C ASP A 68 -42.65 -46.84 -5.97
N ILE A 69 -42.43 -46.26 -4.78
CA ILE A 69 -42.85 -46.82 -3.50
C ILE A 69 -43.87 -45.89 -2.88
N GLN A 70 -44.97 -46.45 -2.39
CA GLN A 70 -46.05 -45.73 -1.73
C GLN A 70 -46.44 -46.45 -0.44
N SER A 71 -47.07 -45.72 0.47
CA SER A 71 -47.64 -46.27 1.71
C SER A 71 -48.60 -47.42 1.42
N PRO A 72 -48.62 -48.48 2.25
CA PRO A 72 -49.55 -49.58 2.08
C PRO A 72 -51.01 -49.08 2.15
N PRO A 73 -51.95 -49.76 1.47
CA PRO A 73 -53.36 -49.37 1.53
C PRO A 73 -53.89 -49.45 2.97
N LEU A 74 -54.75 -48.50 3.34
CA LEU A 74 -55.44 -48.52 4.64
C LEU A 74 -56.49 -49.65 4.62
N THR A 75 -56.27 -50.66 5.46
CA THR A 75 -57.15 -51.82 5.62
C THR A 75 -57.74 -51.83 7.03
N ARG A 76 -58.78 -52.65 7.26
CA ARG A 76 -59.33 -52.85 8.61
C ARG A 76 -58.29 -53.41 9.60
N TYR A 77 -57.22 -54.02 9.11
CA TYR A 77 -56.20 -54.67 9.94
C TYR A 77 -55.08 -53.73 10.39
N ASN A 78 -54.73 -52.72 9.58
CA ASN A 78 -53.66 -51.76 9.90
C ASN A 78 -54.18 -50.41 10.40
N ARG A 79 -55.47 -50.09 10.21
CA ARG A 79 -56.07 -48.84 10.69
C ARG A 79 -56.01 -48.75 12.21
N ASN A 80 -55.60 -47.59 12.70
CA ASN A 80 -55.48 -47.27 14.11
C ASN A 80 -54.50 -48.17 14.89
N ARG A 81 -53.49 -48.71 14.21
CA ARG A 81 -52.46 -49.56 14.78
C ARG A 81 -51.07 -49.04 14.42
N PRO A 82 -50.04 -49.40 15.21
CA PRO A 82 -48.68 -49.05 14.87
C PRO A 82 -48.23 -49.79 13.61
N LEU A 83 -47.53 -49.08 12.73
CA LEU A 83 -47.03 -49.61 11.47
C LEU A 83 -45.55 -49.24 11.32
N THR A 84 -44.72 -50.25 11.10
CA THR A 84 -43.29 -50.07 10.80
C THR A 84 -42.97 -50.73 9.46
N CYS A 85 -42.61 -49.93 8.47
CA CYS A 85 -42.20 -50.39 7.15
C CYS A 85 -40.74 -50.02 6.89
N TRP A 86 -39.94 -50.97 6.43
CA TRP A 86 -38.59 -50.72 5.93
C TRP A 86 -38.43 -51.08 4.46
N TYR A 87 -37.64 -50.26 3.76
CA TYR A 87 -37.31 -50.45 2.36
C TYR A 87 -35.80 -50.42 2.21
N ARG A 88 -35.23 -51.52 1.71
CA ARG A 88 -33.79 -51.64 1.43
C ARG A 88 -33.58 -51.62 -0.07
N PHE A 89 -32.70 -50.77 -0.58
CA PHE A 89 -32.42 -50.78 -2.01
C PHE A 89 -31.37 -51.83 -2.35
N LYS A 90 -31.57 -52.57 -3.44
CA LYS A 90 -30.56 -53.53 -3.90
C LYS A 90 -29.27 -52.79 -4.23
N SER A 91 -28.19 -53.21 -3.57
CA SER A 91 -26.84 -52.77 -3.92
C SER A 91 -26.57 -53.11 -5.37
N ILE A 92 -26.17 -52.13 -6.16
CA ILE A 92 -25.90 -52.35 -7.58
C ILE A 92 -24.55 -53.07 -7.69
N ARG A 93 -24.59 -54.36 -8.07
CA ARG A 93 -23.37 -55.17 -8.24
C ARG A 93 -22.64 -54.75 -9.52
N GLY A 94 -21.33 -54.53 -9.45
CA GLY A 94 -20.48 -54.29 -10.62
C GLY A 94 -20.38 -52.84 -11.08
N ILE A 95 -20.88 -51.89 -10.29
CA ILE A 95 -20.88 -50.47 -10.63
C ILE A 95 -19.75 -49.71 -9.92
N PRO A 96 -19.05 -48.78 -10.60
CA PRO A 96 -17.98 -47.97 -9.99
C PRO A 96 -18.48 -47.14 -8.80
N LYS A 97 -17.56 -46.76 -7.89
CA LYS A 97 -17.80 -45.98 -6.66
C LYS A 97 -18.53 -44.63 -6.86
N GLU A 98 -18.78 -44.22 -8.11
CA GLU A 98 -19.30 -42.92 -8.51
C GLU A 98 -20.83 -42.86 -8.63
N TRP A 99 -21.53 -44.00 -8.53
CA TRP A 99 -22.99 -44.01 -8.59
C TRP A 99 -23.61 -43.62 -7.25
N VAL A 100 -24.52 -42.67 -7.30
CA VAL A 100 -25.30 -42.23 -6.13
C VAL A 100 -26.76 -42.63 -6.28
N LEU A 101 -27.39 -42.98 -5.16
CA LEU A 101 -28.83 -43.24 -5.11
C LEU A 101 -29.55 -41.93 -4.80
N ARG A 102 -30.36 -41.47 -5.75
CA ARG A 102 -31.27 -40.34 -5.57
C ARG A 102 -32.63 -40.87 -5.14
N LEU A 103 -33.09 -40.49 -3.95
CA LEU A 103 -34.45 -40.74 -3.47
C LEU A 103 -35.25 -39.46 -3.56
N THR A 104 -36.37 -39.49 -4.29
CA THR A 104 -37.26 -38.33 -4.43
C THR A 104 -38.55 -38.63 -3.66
N PHE A 105 -38.72 -38.01 -2.50
CA PHE A 105 -39.95 -38.07 -1.71
C PHE A 105 -40.98 -37.17 -2.37
N LYS A 106 -41.99 -37.75 -3.02
CA LYS A 106 -43.07 -37.04 -3.72
C LYS A 106 -44.01 -36.36 -2.73
N LYS A 107 -44.36 -37.07 -1.65
CA LYS A 107 -45.21 -36.58 -0.57
C LYS A 107 -44.98 -37.39 0.70
N PHE A 108 -45.12 -36.76 1.85
CA PHE A 108 -44.93 -37.41 3.13
C PHE A 108 -45.69 -36.68 4.24
N LYS A 109 -46.31 -37.43 5.14
CA LYS A 109 -46.93 -36.93 6.36
C LYS A 109 -46.85 -37.98 7.45
N VAL A 110 -46.10 -37.71 8.52
CA VAL A 110 -46.06 -38.57 9.71
C VAL A 110 -45.63 -37.79 10.94
N GLY A 111 -46.28 -38.07 12.06
CA GLY A 111 -45.94 -37.50 13.36
C GLY A 111 -45.89 -35.97 13.38
N THR A 112 -45.43 -35.44 14.50
CA THR A 112 -45.19 -34.01 14.70
C THR A 112 -43.87 -33.79 15.39
N LEU A 113 -43.21 -32.67 15.07
CA LEU A 113 -41.91 -32.34 15.64
C LEU A 113 -42.11 -31.65 17.00
N VAL A 114 -41.78 -32.35 18.09
CA VAL A 114 -41.93 -31.78 19.44
C VAL A 114 -40.59 -31.23 19.92
N ASN A 115 -40.58 -29.94 20.26
CA ASN A 115 -39.40 -29.22 20.73
C ASN A 115 -38.16 -29.35 19.81
N SER A 116 -38.33 -29.69 18.52
CA SER A 116 -37.24 -29.93 17.56
C SER A 116 -36.12 -30.85 18.05
N THR A 117 -36.48 -31.79 18.92
CA THR A 117 -35.59 -32.79 19.49
C THR A 117 -36.05 -34.20 19.16
N HIS A 118 -37.35 -34.44 19.14
CA HIS A 118 -37.93 -35.75 18.86
C HIS A 118 -39.23 -35.63 18.05
N CYS A 119 -39.58 -36.73 17.39
CA CYS A 119 -40.83 -36.87 16.65
C CYS A 119 -41.85 -37.61 17.51
N ASP A 120 -43.05 -37.04 17.65
CA ASP A 120 -44.18 -37.65 18.35
C ASP A 120 -45.20 -38.24 17.36
N GLY A 121 -45.74 -39.41 17.66
CA GLY A 121 -46.74 -40.12 16.84
C GLY A 121 -46.18 -40.86 15.61
N GLY A 122 -44.91 -40.69 15.26
CA GLY A 122 -44.25 -41.40 14.16
C GLY A 122 -43.08 -40.65 13.54
N TYR A 123 -42.27 -41.35 12.74
CA TYR A 123 -41.08 -40.81 12.09
C TYR A 123 -40.69 -41.56 10.81
N LEU A 124 -39.85 -40.92 10.00
CA LEU A 124 -39.09 -41.53 8.91
C LEU A 124 -37.60 -41.43 9.19
N GLN A 125 -36.86 -42.52 8.99
CA GLN A 125 -35.41 -42.58 9.12
C GLN A 125 -34.80 -42.96 7.78
N ILE A 126 -33.74 -42.25 7.40
CA ILE A 126 -32.90 -42.58 6.25
C ILE A 126 -31.56 -43.07 6.78
N VAL A 127 -31.34 -44.39 6.66
CA VAL A 127 -30.09 -45.04 7.03
C VAL A 127 -29.25 -45.18 5.76
N ASP A 128 -28.18 -44.42 5.68
CA ASP A 128 -27.20 -44.47 4.61
C ASP A 128 -25.97 -45.26 5.08
N GLY A 129 -25.64 -46.30 4.34
CA GLY A 129 -24.59 -47.25 4.64
C GLY A 129 -25.00 -48.42 5.53
N ASN A 130 -24.10 -49.39 5.64
CA ASN A 130 -24.23 -50.56 6.49
C ASN A 130 -22.86 -50.92 7.11
N SER A 131 -22.72 -52.10 7.72
CA SER A 131 -21.45 -52.52 8.34
C SER A 131 -20.31 -52.79 7.35
N LYS A 132 -20.60 -52.80 6.04
CA LYS A 132 -19.66 -53.07 4.95
C LYS A 132 -19.31 -51.80 4.14
N THR A 133 -19.96 -50.66 4.41
CA THR A 133 -19.67 -49.40 3.71
C THR A 133 -18.62 -48.60 4.46
N ASP A 134 -17.80 -47.86 3.73
CA ASP A 134 -16.70 -47.05 4.28
C ASP A 134 -17.21 -45.94 5.22
N VAL A 135 -18.42 -45.43 4.95
CA VAL A 135 -19.14 -44.45 5.80
C VAL A 135 -20.54 -44.98 6.11
N SER A 136 -21.09 -44.63 7.28
CA SER A 136 -22.50 -44.90 7.58
C SER A 136 -23.02 -44.06 8.75
N ASN A 137 -24.29 -43.63 8.66
CA ASN A 137 -25.02 -43.02 9.78
C ASN A 137 -25.84 -44.03 10.61
N ARG A 138 -25.64 -45.35 10.39
CA ARG A 138 -26.45 -46.42 10.98
C ARG A 138 -26.48 -46.45 12.51
N ARG A 139 -25.43 -45.95 13.18
CA ARG A 139 -25.33 -46.03 14.64
C ARG A 139 -26.43 -45.22 15.33
N GLU A 140 -26.67 -44.01 14.84
CA GLU A 140 -27.63 -43.06 15.39
C GLU A 140 -28.36 -42.33 14.24
N PRO A 141 -29.28 -43.01 13.52
CA PRO A 141 -29.99 -42.38 12.42
C PRO A 141 -31.04 -41.42 12.97
N GLY A 142 -30.92 -40.14 12.60
CA GLY A 142 -31.91 -39.14 12.98
C GLY A 142 -33.26 -39.33 12.27
N MET A 143 -34.27 -38.62 12.78
CA MET A 143 -35.68 -38.82 12.47
C MET A 143 -36.28 -37.64 11.71
N PHE A 144 -37.16 -37.93 10.75
CA PHE A 144 -37.93 -36.95 10.01
C PHE A 144 -39.41 -37.08 10.36
N CYS A 145 -40.09 -35.97 10.64
CA CYS A 145 -41.53 -35.92 10.91
C CYS A 145 -42.11 -34.58 10.44
N GLY A 146 -43.43 -34.47 10.45
CA GLY A 146 -44.18 -33.35 9.89
C GLY A 146 -44.72 -33.68 8.50
N GLU A 147 -44.91 -32.64 7.69
CA GLU A 147 -45.59 -32.73 6.40
C GLU A 147 -44.74 -32.11 5.27
N ALA A 148 -44.58 -32.86 4.18
CA ALA A 148 -43.91 -32.40 2.98
C ALA A 148 -44.82 -32.66 1.77
N GLU A 149 -45.40 -31.59 1.24
CA GLU A 149 -46.22 -31.62 0.02
C GLU A 149 -45.39 -31.42 -1.26
N GLN A 150 -44.25 -30.73 -1.15
CA GLN A 150 -43.33 -30.54 -2.26
C GLN A 150 -42.38 -31.73 -2.40
N PRO A 151 -41.97 -32.10 -3.63
CA PRO A 151 -40.97 -33.13 -3.83
C PRO A 151 -39.62 -32.79 -3.19
N GLN A 152 -39.11 -33.68 -2.34
CA GLN A 152 -37.86 -33.50 -1.61
C GLN A 152 -36.87 -34.58 -1.99
N THR A 153 -35.61 -34.20 -2.21
CA THR A 153 -34.61 -35.14 -2.73
C THR A 153 -33.54 -35.44 -1.70
N PHE A 154 -33.23 -36.71 -1.50
CA PHE A 154 -32.07 -37.19 -0.75
C PHE A 154 -31.08 -37.85 -1.72
N ILE A 155 -29.78 -37.57 -1.58
CA ILE A 155 -28.74 -38.18 -2.42
C ILE A 155 -27.75 -38.90 -1.52
N SER A 156 -27.61 -40.21 -1.68
CA SER A 156 -26.76 -41.02 -0.79
C SER A 156 -25.26 -40.66 -0.86
N GLU A 157 -24.54 -40.87 0.23
CA GLU A 157 -23.07 -40.94 0.30
C GLU A 157 -22.56 -42.38 0.06
N THR A 158 -23.43 -43.39 0.18
CA THR A 158 -23.07 -44.80 -0.06
C THR A 158 -23.95 -45.46 -1.12
N SER A 159 -23.56 -46.68 -1.51
CA SER A 159 -24.34 -47.54 -2.41
C SER A 159 -25.47 -48.32 -1.72
N TYR A 160 -25.65 -48.15 -0.40
CA TYR A 160 -26.67 -48.84 0.37
C TYR A 160 -27.51 -47.83 1.15
N VAL A 161 -28.81 -47.78 0.86
CA VAL A 161 -29.76 -46.98 1.63
C VAL A 161 -30.88 -47.87 2.16
N LYS A 162 -31.29 -47.61 3.39
CA LYS A 162 -32.47 -48.20 4.01
C LYS A 162 -33.37 -47.08 4.55
N VAL A 163 -34.58 -47.00 4.03
CA VAL A 163 -35.62 -46.09 4.55
C VAL A 163 -36.48 -46.86 5.54
N VAL A 164 -36.74 -46.29 6.71
CA VAL A 164 -37.64 -46.85 7.73
C VAL A 164 -38.74 -45.83 7.99
N PHE A 165 -39.99 -46.23 7.83
CA PHE A 165 -41.16 -45.46 8.17
C PHE A 165 -41.83 -46.11 9.38
N HIS A 166 -42.11 -45.32 10.41
CA HIS A 166 -42.79 -45.76 11.62
C HIS A 166 -43.90 -44.78 11.98
N THR A 167 -45.05 -45.31 12.38
CA THR A 167 -46.14 -44.53 12.98
C THR A 167 -46.77 -45.32 14.10
N ASP A 168 -47.15 -44.64 15.17
CA ASP A 168 -47.88 -45.26 16.30
C ASP A 168 -49.34 -45.53 15.93
N ASN A 169 -49.88 -44.74 15.00
CA ASN A 169 -51.29 -44.77 14.60
C ASN A 169 -51.42 -44.55 13.08
N PHE A 170 -51.54 -45.65 12.32
CA PHE A 170 -51.71 -45.57 10.88
C PHE A 170 -53.15 -45.21 10.48
N THR A 171 -53.29 -44.06 9.80
CA THR A 171 -54.55 -43.47 9.34
C THR A 171 -54.44 -43.00 7.89
N ASP A 172 -55.54 -42.51 7.33
CA ASP A 172 -55.56 -41.81 6.03
C ASP A 172 -54.74 -40.51 6.01
N GLN A 173 -54.41 -39.97 7.19
CA GLN A 173 -53.56 -38.80 7.36
C GLN A 173 -52.06 -39.13 7.44
N THR A 174 -51.69 -40.41 7.49
CA THR A 174 -50.29 -40.85 7.49
C THR A 174 -49.94 -41.49 6.17
N TYR A 175 -49.08 -40.85 5.38
CA TYR A 175 -48.71 -41.35 4.07
C TYR A 175 -47.27 -41.02 3.72
N PHE A 176 -46.72 -41.80 2.80
CA PHE A 176 -45.44 -41.51 2.18
C PHE A 176 -45.45 -42.02 0.75
N ALA A 177 -44.74 -41.34 -0.13
CA ALA A 177 -44.45 -41.82 -1.47
C ALA A 177 -43.08 -41.31 -1.88
N PHE A 178 -42.23 -42.21 -2.36
CA PHE A 178 -40.92 -41.85 -2.89
C PHE A 178 -40.53 -42.75 -4.06
N ASP A 179 -39.74 -42.18 -4.97
CA ASP A 179 -39.10 -42.91 -6.06
C ASP A 179 -37.58 -42.96 -5.85
N SER A 180 -36.94 -43.92 -6.50
CA SER A 180 -35.49 -44.10 -6.44
C SER A 180 -34.90 -44.11 -7.84
N LYS A 181 -33.81 -43.40 -8.04
CA LYS A 181 -33.03 -43.38 -9.28
C LYS A 181 -31.56 -43.52 -8.95
N ALA A 182 -30.82 -44.16 -9.85
CA ALA A 182 -29.37 -44.17 -9.77
C ALA A 182 -28.79 -43.18 -10.78
N GLU A 183 -27.86 -42.35 -10.34
CA GLU A 183 -27.26 -41.31 -11.16
C GLU A 183 -25.75 -41.29 -11.02
N THR A 184 -25.09 -40.96 -12.12
CA THR A 184 -23.62 -40.80 -12.23
C THR A 184 -23.20 -39.34 -12.31
N GLU A 185 -24.03 -38.48 -12.92
CA GLU A 185 -23.67 -37.11 -13.26
C GLU A 185 -24.34 -36.09 -12.33
N VAL A 186 -23.90 -36.05 -11.07
CA VAL A 186 -24.32 -35.00 -10.12
C VAL A 186 -23.32 -33.86 -10.13
N TYR A 187 -23.36 -33.02 -11.19
CA TYR A 187 -22.41 -31.92 -11.39
C TYR A 187 -22.36 -30.93 -10.22
N LEU A 188 -23.50 -30.63 -9.56
CA LEU A 188 -23.53 -29.77 -8.37
C LEU A 188 -22.76 -30.35 -7.18
N ARG A 189 -22.56 -31.67 -7.15
CA ARG A 189 -21.87 -32.39 -6.07
C ARG A 189 -20.39 -32.59 -6.38
N TYR A 190 -20.08 -33.12 -7.56
CA TYR A 190 -18.71 -33.49 -7.93
C TYR A 190 -18.01 -32.48 -8.85
N GLY A 191 -18.77 -31.52 -9.39
CA GLY A 191 -18.29 -30.55 -10.37
C GLY A 191 -18.15 -31.13 -11.77
N GLN A 192 -17.63 -30.31 -12.68
CA GLN A 192 -17.25 -30.76 -14.02
C GLN A 192 -15.96 -31.58 -13.94
N HIS A 193 -15.93 -32.72 -14.65
CA HIS A 193 -14.81 -33.66 -14.71
C HIS A 193 -14.32 -34.18 -13.35
N PRO A 194 -15.16 -34.96 -12.62
CA PRO A 194 -14.78 -35.57 -11.34
C PRO A 194 -13.52 -36.44 -11.42
N GLU A 195 -13.29 -37.09 -12.56
CA GLU A 195 -12.15 -37.98 -12.84
C GLU A 195 -10.80 -37.27 -12.75
N LEU A 196 -10.75 -35.97 -13.10
CA LEU A 196 -9.52 -35.18 -13.02
C LEU A 196 -9.20 -34.80 -11.57
N TYR A 197 -10.20 -34.82 -10.68
CA TYR A 197 -10.13 -34.18 -9.37
C TYR A 197 -10.93 -34.90 -8.28
N PRO A 198 -10.49 -36.11 -7.90
CA PRO A 198 -11.25 -37.02 -7.04
C PRO A 198 -11.47 -36.49 -5.62
N ASN A 199 -10.55 -35.66 -5.11
CA ASN A 199 -10.59 -35.15 -3.73
C ASN A 199 -11.23 -33.76 -3.59
N ARG A 200 -12.03 -33.32 -4.57
CA ARG A 200 -12.67 -31.98 -4.53
C ARG A 200 -13.57 -31.78 -3.31
N ARG A 201 -14.22 -32.84 -2.82
CA ARG A 201 -15.06 -32.84 -1.62
C ARG A 201 -14.30 -33.16 -0.33
N GLY A 202 -12.96 -33.28 -0.39
CA GLY A 202 -12.11 -33.68 0.72
C GLY A 202 -12.04 -35.19 0.93
N GLU A 203 -10.98 -35.65 1.57
CA GLU A 203 -10.77 -37.06 1.92
C GLU A 203 -11.58 -37.40 3.17
N ILE A 204 -12.29 -38.54 3.14
CA ILE A 204 -13.13 -38.97 4.25
C ILE A 204 -12.26 -39.48 5.40
N VAL A 205 -12.54 -39.04 6.62
CA VAL A 205 -11.88 -39.56 7.83
C VAL A 205 -12.48 -40.91 8.19
N GLN A 206 -11.64 -41.93 8.36
CA GLN A 206 -12.07 -43.30 8.66
C GLN A 206 -12.93 -43.37 9.93
N GLY A 207 -14.02 -44.12 9.86
CA GLY A 207 -14.94 -44.30 11.00
C GLY A 207 -15.93 -43.16 11.22
N SER A 208 -15.89 -42.10 10.39
CA SER A 208 -16.88 -41.03 10.39
C SER A 208 -17.83 -41.13 9.20
N TYR A 209 -19.06 -40.65 9.37
CA TYR A 209 -20.03 -40.54 8.28
C TYR A 209 -19.73 -39.36 7.33
N CYS A 210 -19.23 -38.25 7.87
CA CYS A 210 -19.13 -36.99 7.13
C CYS A 210 -17.93 -36.11 7.49
N GLU A 211 -17.03 -36.55 8.39
CA GLU A 211 -15.78 -35.82 8.62
C GLU A 211 -14.87 -35.91 7.40
N ARG A 212 -14.30 -34.76 7.01
CA ARG A 212 -13.44 -34.66 5.83
C ARG A 212 -12.22 -33.78 6.06
N GLU A 213 -11.12 -34.15 5.43
CA GLU A 213 -9.88 -33.40 5.41
C GLU A 213 -9.60 -32.88 4.00
N PHE A 214 -9.37 -31.57 3.89
CA PHE A 214 -9.07 -30.90 2.63
C PHE A 214 -7.60 -30.47 2.62
N ARG A 215 -6.89 -30.88 1.58
CA ARG A 215 -5.48 -30.52 1.35
C ARG A 215 -5.34 -29.97 -0.07
N ASP A 216 -4.51 -28.95 -0.25
CA ASP A 216 -4.10 -28.43 -1.56
C ASP A 216 -5.26 -27.99 -2.49
N CYS A 217 -6.24 -27.25 -1.95
CA CYS A 217 -7.37 -26.63 -2.67
C CYS A 217 -7.00 -25.52 -3.67
N ARG A 218 -5.78 -25.56 -4.25
CA ARG A 218 -5.24 -24.52 -5.15
C ARG A 218 -5.40 -24.86 -6.62
N LEU A 219 -5.23 -26.12 -7.02
CA LEU A 219 -5.40 -26.54 -8.42
C LEU A 219 -6.88 -26.65 -8.83
N GLN A 220 -7.75 -26.53 -7.83
CA GLN A 220 -9.16 -26.96 -7.81
C GLN A 220 -9.91 -26.16 -6.75
N THR A 221 -11.09 -25.64 -7.05
CA THR A 221 -12.01 -25.17 -6.00
C THR A 221 -12.51 -26.36 -5.20
N CYS A 222 -12.09 -26.50 -3.93
CA CYS A 222 -12.65 -27.52 -3.04
C CYS A 222 -14.10 -27.18 -2.66
N TYR A 223 -14.91 -28.20 -2.44
CA TYR A 223 -16.32 -28.09 -2.11
C TYR A 223 -16.59 -28.60 -0.69
N VAL A 224 -16.87 -27.68 0.23
CA VAL A 224 -17.31 -28.00 1.59
C VAL A 224 -18.83 -28.02 1.58
N GLN A 225 -19.39 -29.23 1.60
CA GLN A 225 -20.81 -29.49 1.44
C GLN A 225 -21.38 -30.23 2.65
N SER A 226 -22.64 -29.93 2.99
CA SER A 226 -23.44 -30.82 3.84
C SER A 226 -23.57 -32.20 3.18
N PRO A 227 -23.67 -33.29 3.96
CA PRO A 227 -23.95 -34.61 3.39
C PRO A 227 -25.24 -34.58 2.58
N ALA A 228 -25.26 -35.33 1.47
CA ALA A 228 -26.39 -35.42 0.53
C ALA A 228 -26.72 -34.17 -0.31
N TYR A 229 -25.95 -33.08 -0.22
CA TYR A 229 -26.12 -31.89 -1.09
C TYR A 229 -26.11 -32.25 -2.60
N PRO A 230 -26.94 -31.64 -3.46
CA PRO A 230 -27.95 -30.58 -3.20
C PRO A 230 -29.28 -31.07 -2.62
N GLY A 231 -29.36 -32.32 -2.16
CA GLY A 231 -30.52 -32.86 -1.46
C GLY A 231 -30.54 -32.52 0.03
N ILE A 232 -31.57 -33.02 0.71
CA ILE A 232 -31.76 -32.84 2.15
C ILE A 232 -30.65 -33.54 2.96
N TYR A 233 -30.12 -32.87 3.97
CA TYR A 233 -29.13 -33.49 4.85
C TYR A 233 -29.79 -34.43 5.87
N PRO A 234 -29.15 -35.57 6.21
CA PRO A 234 -29.58 -36.41 7.33
C PRO A 234 -29.66 -35.67 8.67
N ARG A 235 -30.51 -36.15 9.56
CA ARG A 235 -30.60 -35.67 10.95
C ARG A 235 -29.59 -36.39 11.85
N ALA A 236 -29.34 -35.83 13.03
CA ALA A 236 -28.35 -36.31 14.01
C ALA A 236 -26.90 -36.31 13.47
N LEU A 237 -26.51 -35.26 12.75
CA LEU A 237 -25.16 -35.13 12.21
C LEU A 237 -24.25 -34.32 13.13
N LYS A 238 -22.99 -34.76 13.22
CA LYS A 238 -21.86 -33.97 13.69
C LYS A 238 -20.71 -34.11 12.70
N CYS A 239 -20.65 -33.21 11.73
CA CYS A 239 -19.68 -33.25 10.65
C CYS A 239 -18.57 -32.22 10.89
N ARG A 240 -17.32 -32.66 10.73
CA ARG A 240 -16.13 -31.81 10.93
C ARG A 240 -15.31 -31.75 9.65
N TYR A 241 -15.07 -30.55 9.16
CA TYR A 241 -14.31 -30.31 7.95
C TYR A 241 -13.04 -29.56 8.32
N ARG A 242 -11.87 -30.17 8.04
CA ARG A 242 -10.56 -29.59 8.33
C ARG A 242 -9.95 -29.10 7.02
N LEU A 243 -9.83 -27.79 6.87
CA LEU A 243 -9.28 -27.16 5.69
C LEU A 243 -7.83 -26.80 5.90
N HIS A 244 -6.98 -27.18 4.95
CA HIS A 244 -5.58 -26.81 4.90
C HIS A 244 -5.17 -26.39 3.49
N THR A 245 -4.59 -25.21 3.37
CA THR A 245 -4.04 -24.69 2.11
C THR A 245 -2.56 -24.34 2.28
N ARG A 246 -1.84 -24.14 1.18
CA ARG A 246 -0.43 -23.66 1.22
C ARG A 246 -0.32 -22.14 1.28
N GLN A 247 -1.44 -21.44 1.20
CA GLN A 247 -1.48 -19.98 1.20
C GLN A 247 -1.86 -19.49 2.59
N PRO A 248 -1.44 -18.27 2.99
CA PRO A 248 -1.66 -17.78 4.34
C PRO A 248 -3.14 -17.51 4.66
N PHE A 249 -4.03 -17.48 3.67
CA PHE A 249 -5.45 -17.21 3.85
C PHE A 249 -6.32 -18.23 3.12
N ILE A 250 -7.46 -18.55 3.74
CA ILE A 250 -8.52 -19.40 3.17
C ILE A 250 -9.78 -18.56 3.00
N LYS A 251 -10.37 -18.56 1.80
CA LYS A 251 -11.66 -17.91 1.52
C LYS A 251 -12.76 -18.96 1.35
N LEU A 252 -13.78 -18.94 2.19
CA LEU A 252 -15.04 -19.66 2.00
C LEU A 252 -16.09 -18.75 1.39
N TYR A 253 -16.76 -19.19 0.33
CA TYR A 253 -17.84 -18.43 -0.29
C TYR A 253 -18.85 -19.34 -0.99
N LEU A 254 -20.11 -18.90 -1.09
CA LEU A 254 -21.10 -19.54 -1.96
C LEU A 254 -21.14 -18.83 -3.31
N GLN A 255 -21.14 -19.60 -4.41
CA GLN A 255 -21.23 -19.07 -5.77
C GLN A 255 -22.58 -19.40 -6.37
N ASN A 256 -23.51 -18.43 -6.40
CA ASN A 256 -24.85 -18.57 -6.97
C ASN A 256 -25.73 -19.70 -6.34
N GLU A 257 -25.30 -20.29 -5.24
CA GLU A 257 -26.02 -21.31 -4.48
C GLU A 257 -26.67 -20.71 -3.22
N GLN A 258 -27.68 -21.40 -2.68
CA GLN A 258 -28.37 -21.00 -1.45
C GLN A 258 -27.86 -21.77 -0.25
N PHE A 259 -27.76 -21.08 0.88
CA PHE A 259 -27.54 -21.68 2.19
C PHE A 259 -28.91 -21.98 2.81
N ALA A 260 -29.12 -23.20 3.32
CA ALA A 260 -30.39 -23.66 3.86
C ALA A 260 -30.16 -24.63 5.03
N VAL A 261 -29.92 -24.07 6.23
CA VAL A 261 -29.70 -24.82 7.48
C VAL A 261 -30.76 -24.43 8.51
N ASP A 262 -31.40 -25.39 9.17
CA ASP A 262 -32.55 -25.14 10.04
C ASP A 262 -32.16 -24.66 11.44
N GLY A 263 -32.12 -23.35 11.63
CA GLY A 263 -31.74 -22.77 12.91
C GLY A 263 -32.83 -22.72 13.96
N GLN A 264 -34.12 -22.66 13.58
CA GLN A 264 -35.18 -22.13 14.46
C GLN A 264 -36.52 -22.87 14.37
N ARG A 265 -36.53 -24.16 14.02
CA ARG A 265 -37.72 -25.05 14.07
C ARG A 265 -38.75 -24.74 12.97
N CYS A 266 -38.36 -24.90 11.72
CA CYS A 266 -39.36 -24.87 10.65
C CYS A 266 -40.17 -26.18 10.67
N GLU A 267 -41.48 -26.12 10.95
CA GLU A 267 -42.35 -27.29 10.83
C GLU A 267 -42.77 -27.50 9.37
N ASN A 268 -43.23 -26.44 8.68
CA ASN A 268 -43.68 -26.46 7.27
C ASN A 268 -43.30 -25.15 6.52
N LEU A 269 -43.38 -25.14 5.18
CA LEU A 269 -43.00 -23.99 4.33
C LEU A 269 -43.80 -22.70 4.60
N ILE A 270 -45.04 -22.83 5.07
CA ILE A 270 -45.95 -21.71 5.37
C ILE A 270 -45.60 -21.05 6.71
N THR A 271 -45.15 -21.84 7.69
CA THR A 271 -44.73 -21.38 9.02
C THR A 271 -43.25 -20.97 9.08
N CYS A 272 -42.50 -21.20 7.99
CA CYS A 272 -41.10 -20.85 7.81
C CYS A 272 -40.98 -19.69 6.80
N PRO A 273 -41.28 -18.43 7.17
CA PRO A 273 -40.97 -17.30 6.28
C PRO A 273 -39.47 -17.36 5.96
N MET A 274 -39.08 -17.08 4.71
CA MET A 274 -37.68 -17.03 4.28
C MET A 274 -36.92 -16.10 5.23
N LYS A 275 -36.21 -16.66 6.20
CA LYS A 275 -35.53 -15.90 7.25
C LYS A 275 -34.08 -15.73 6.83
N GLU A 276 -33.65 -14.47 6.85
CA GLU A 276 -32.25 -14.10 6.59
C GLU A 276 -31.31 -14.93 7.46
N ILE A 277 -30.12 -15.18 6.93
CA ILE A 277 -29.10 -15.98 7.60
C ILE A 277 -28.71 -15.28 8.89
N GLY A 278 -29.04 -15.91 10.01
CA GLY A 278 -28.71 -15.44 11.34
C GLY A 278 -27.32 -15.88 11.75
N SER A 279 -26.75 -15.18 12.73
CA SER A 279 -25.51 -15.62 13.37
C SER A 279 -25.60 -15.64 14.89
N GLY A 280 -24.92 -16.61 15.49
CA GLY A 280 -24.80 -16.79 16.93
C GLY A 280 -25.70 -17.88 17.51
N PRO A 281 -25.39 -18.34 18.74
CA PRO A 281 -26.06 -19.48 19.36
C PRO A 281 -27.53 -19.20 19.70
N GLU A 282 -27.88 -17.95 20.02
CA GLU A 282 -29.27 -17.54 20.28
C GLU A 282 -30.14 -17.61 19.03
N HIS A 283 -29.55 -17.32 17.86
CA HIS A 283 -30.25 -17.38 16.58
C HIS A 283 -30.26 -18.78 15.98
N CYS A 284 -29.28 -19.62 16.31
CA CYS A 284 -29.10 -20.95 15.71
C CYS A 284 -29.04 -22.08 16.77
N PRO A 285 -30.07 -22.26 17.62
CA PRO A 285 -30.05 -23.25 18.71
C PRO A 285 -30.15 -24.72 18.26
N TYR A 286 -30.68 -25.01 17.06
CA TYR A 286 -30.86 -26.39 16.57
C TYR A 286 -29.77 -26.77 15.57
N ASP A 287 -30.02 -26.58 14.27
CA ASP A 287 -29.03 -26.90 13.25
C ASP A 287 -28.19 -25.66 12.98
N TRP A 288 -26.88 -25.87 12.88
CA TRP A 288 -25.96 -24.77 12.72
C TRP A 288 -24.66 -25.21 12.06
N LEU A 289 -24.02 -24.24 11.42
CA LEU A 289 -22.68 -24.34 10.86
C LEU A 289 -21.76 -23.36 11.59
N ALA A 290 -20.77 -23.84 12.32
CA ALA A 290 -19.73 -23.02 12.93
C ALA A 290 -18.47 -23.01 12.07
N VAL A 291 -17.85 -21.84 11.94
CA VAL A 291 -16.56 -21.67 11.25
C VAL A 291 -15.56 -21.12 12.26
N HIS A 292 -14.39 -21.74 12.36
CA HIS A 292 -13.31 -21.40 13.27
C HIS A 292 -12.03 -21.08 12.48
N ASP A 293 -11.34 -20.03 12.93
CA ASP A 293 -10.09 -19.57 12.32
C ASP A 293 -8.88 -20.32 12.89
N GLY A 294 -8.70 -21.55 12.44
CA GLY A 294 -7.57 -22.36 12.83
C GLY A 294 -7.76 -23.83 12.50
N ARG A 295 -7.02 -24.69 13.21
CA ARG A 295 -6.91 -26.12 12.86
C ARG A 295 -8.05 -26.98 13.44
N ASP A 296 -8.68 -26.53 14.51
CA ASP A 296 -9.63 -27.33 15.29
C ASP A 296 -10.71 -26.48 15.98
N GLU A 297 -11.59 -27.16 16.71
CA GLU A 297 -12.75 -26.61 17.45
C GLU A 297 -12.33 -25.62 18.56
N ASN A 298 -11.08 -25.69 19.06
CA ASN A 298 -10.56 -24.78 20.08
C ASN A 298 -10.08 -23.44 19.50
N SER A 299 -9.99 -23.34 18.17
CA SER A 299 -9.59 -22.12 17.48
C SER A 299 -10.71 -21.06 17.56
N PRO A 300 -10.39 -19.77 17.46
CA PRO A 300 -11.38 -18.69 17.57
C PRO A 300 -12.56 -18.88 16.60
N ILE A 301 -13.79 -18.86 17.12
CA ILE A 301 -14.99 -18.94 16.30
C ILE A 301 -15.16 -17.64 15.51
N ILE A 302 -15.26 -17.75 14.20
CA ILE A 302 -15.59 -16.64 13.29
C ILE A 302 -17.09 -16.35 13.41
N GLY A 303 -17.91 -17.40 13.35
CA GLY A 303 -19.36 -17.29 13.51
C GLY A 303 -20.06 -18.65 13.44
N GLN A 304 -21.28 -18.69 13.97
CA GLN A 304 -22.22 -19.82 13.89
C GLN A 304 -23.41 -19.38 13.05
N PHE A 305 -23.77 -20.14 12.00
CA PHE A 305 -24.73 -19.72 10.97
C PHE A 305 -25.86 -20.71 10.78
N CYS A 306 -27.05 -20.18 10.52
CA CYS A 306 -28.28 -20.92 10.18
C CYS A 306 -29.24 -19.99 9.42
N GLY A 307 -30.31 -20.54 8.84
CA GLY A 307 -31.29 -19.80 8.05
C GLY A 307 -31.30 -20.22 6.59
N MET A 308 -32.07 -19.49 5.77
CA MET A 308 -32.29 -19.81 4.36
C MET A 308 -32.08 -18.59 3.47
N GLY A 309 -31.30 -18.74 2.40
CA GLY A 309 -31.18 -17.73 1.35
C GLY A 309 -29.77 -17.58 0.81
N LYS A 310 -29.52 -16.46 0.15
CA LYS A 310 -28.19 -16.13 -0.38
C LYS A 310 -27.26 -15.77 0.76
N PHE A 311 -26.11 -16.44 0.84
CA PHE A 311 -25.09 -16.11 1.82
C PHE A 311 -24.46 -14.75 1.50
N PRO A 312 -24.60 -13.74 2.37
CA PRO A 312 -24.40 -12.34 1.94
C PRO A 312 -22.92 -11.96 1.80
N PHE A 313 -21.98 -12.74 2.32
CA PHE A 313 -20.56 -12.40 2.36
C PHE A 313 -19.67 -13.63 2.17
N SER A 314 -18.37 -13.45 1.93
CA SER A 314 -17.40 -14.55 2.07
C SER A 314 -16.79 -14.56 3.47
N ILE A 315 -16.25 -15.69 3.90
CA ILE A 315 -15.45 -15.77 5.13
C ILE A 315 -13.98 -15.92 4.73
N ILE A 316 -13.11 -15.05 5.22
CA ILE A 316 -11.67 -15.09 4.92
C ILE A 316 -10.91 -15.31 6.23
N GLY A 317 -10.27 -16.47 6.39
CA GLY A 317 -9.47 -16.81 7.57
C GLY A 317 -8.14 -16.04 7.62
N THR A 318 -7.48 -16.04 8.78
CA THR A 318 -6.18 -15.36 8.98
C THR A 318 -4.98 -16.29 8.75
N SER A 319 -5.23 -17.59 8.66
CA SER A 319 -4.18 -18.62 8.54
C SER A 319 -4.44 -19.60 7.39
N GLN A 320 -3.45 -20.48 7.18
CA GLN A 320 -3.51 -21.59 6.25
C GLN A 320 -4.43 -22.74 6.70
N HIS A 321 -5.05 -22.62 7.87
CA HIS A 321 -5.96 -23.60 8.47
C HIS A 321 -7.32 -22.95 8.76
N MET A 322 -8.39 -23.69 8.49
CA MET A 322 -9.74 -23.32 8.86
C MET A 322 -10.53 -24.57 9.25
N TYR A 323 -11.33 -24.49 10.30
CA TYR A 323 -12.13 -25.61 10.80
C TYR A 323 -13.61 -25.25 10.68
N VAL A 324 -14.39 -26.14 10.08
CA VAL A 324 -15.83 -25.96 9.91
C VAL A 324 -16.55 -27.13 10.57
N GLU A 325 -17.54 -26.84 11.40
CA GLU A 325 -18.36 -27.84 12.08
C GLU A 325 -19.83 -27.64 11.74
N PHE A 326 -20.48 -28.72 11.29
CA PHE A 326 -21.90 -28.74 11.01
C PHE A 326 -22.60 -29.71 11.95
N VAL A 327 -23.58 -29.22 12.70
CA VAL A 327 -24.39 -30.02 13.61
C VAL A 327 -25.86 -29.92 13.21
N SER A 328 -26.55 -31.06 13.14
CA SER A 328 -28.00 -31.12 12.95
C SER A 328 -28.67 -31.83 14.13
N SER A 329 -29.85 -31.37 14.52
CA SER A 329 -30.60 -31.95 15.62
C SER A 329 -31.10 -33.36 15.28
N GLN A 330 -31.46 -34.12 16.32
CA GLN A 330 -31.86 -35.52 16.19
C GLN A 330 -33.14 -35.72 15.37
N ALA A 331 -34.03 -34.74 15.35
CA ALA A 331 -35.30 -34.79 14.64
C ALA A 331 -35.60 -33.46 13.93
N GLY A 332 -36.20 -33.51 12.74
CA GLY A 332 -36.58 -32.29 12.01
C GLY A 332 -37.46 -32.54 10.78
N PRO A 333 -37.84 -31.48 10.06
CA PRO A 333 -38.63 -31.59 8.83
C PRO A 333 -37.80 -32.16 7.68
N LEU A 334 -38.49 -32.74 6.70
CA LEU A 334 -37.90 -33.23 5.45
C LEU A 334 -37.75 -32.07 4.43
N LEU A 335 -37.04 -30.98 4.77
CA LEU A 335 -37.08 -29.74 3.99
C LEU A 335 -35.72 -29.17 3.56
N ASN A 336 -34.75 -29.11 4.46
CA ASN A 336 -33.58 -28.25 4.30
C ASN A 336 -32.45 -28.94 3.51
N THR A 337 -31.89 -28.25 2.51
CA THR A 337 -30.88 -28.78 1.57
C THR A 337 -29.43 -28.58 2.01
N GLY A 338 -29.19 -27.80 3.06
CA GLY A 338 -27.87 -27.63 3.67
C GLY A 338 -27.03 -26.54 3.00
N PHE A 339 -25.77 -26.81 2.67
CA PHE A 339 -24.84 -25.78 2.18
C PHE A 339 -23.80 -26.33 1.20
N HIS A 340 -23.24 -25.43 0.38
CA HIS A 340 -22.15 -25.69 -0.54
C HIS A 340 -21.19 -24.49 -0.59
N PHE A 341 -20.10 -24.56 0.17
CA PHE A 341 -19.03 -23.57 0.12
C PHE A 341 -17.93 -23.98 -0.84
N ASN A 342 -17.55 -23.05 -1.69
CA ASN A 342 -16.32 -23.10 -2.45
C ASN A 342 -15.17 -22.59 -1.58
N VAL A 343 -14.06 -23.33 -1.60
CA VAL A 343 -12.79 -22.91 -1.02
C VAL A 343 -11.99 -22.22 -2.10
N GLY A 344 -11.79 -20.93 -1.93
CA GLY A 344 -10.98 -20.08 -2.78
C GLY A 344 -9.68 -19.66 -2.10
N ASN A 345 -8.76 -19.23 -2.93
CA ASN A 345 -7.54 -18.56 -2.53
C ASN A 345 -7.76 -17.05 -2.52
N TRP A 346 -7.15 -16.35 -1.55
CA TRP A 346 -7.13 -14.90 -1.54
C TRP A 346 -5.84 -14.40 -2.22
N PRO A 347 -5.92 -13.53 -3.24
CA PRO A 347 -4.74 -13.04 -3.94
C PRO A 347 -3.88 -12.16 -3.03
N GLY A 348 -2.58 -12.50 -2.97
CA GLY A 348 -1.51 -11.59 -2.55
C GLY A 348 -1.58 -11.11 -1.11
N HIS A 349 -0.96 -11.85 -0.18
CA HIS A 349 -0.48 -11.23 1.04
C HIS A 349 0.85 -10.55 0.74
N VAL A 350 0.89 -9.23 0.90
CA VAL A 350 2.16 -8.51 1.00
C VAL A 350 2.35 -8.21 2.49
N GLU A 351 3.28 -8.93 3.12
CA GLU A 351 3.71 -8.55 4.46
C GLU A 351 4.48 -7.22 4.37
N PRO A 352 4.08 -6.19 5.14
CA PRO A 352 4.86 -4.96 5.23
C PRO A 352 6.31 -5.24 5.63
N ALA A 353 7.24 -4.41 5.16
CA ALA A 353 8.66 -4.44 5.53
C ALA A 353 8.89 -3.93 6.97
N GLY A 354 8.21 -4.53 7.96
CA GLY A 354 8.18 -4.10 9.34
C GLY A 354 7.89 -5.23 10.31
N VAL A 355 7.86 -4.91 11.60
CA VAL A 355 7.66 -5.89 12.67
C VAL A 355 6.21 -5.86 13.12
N LYS A 356 5.54 -7.01 13.05
CA LYS A 356 4.18 -7.20 13.58
C LYS A 356 4.23 -7.45 15.09
N LYS A 357 3.48 -6.67 15.86
CA LYS A 357 3.21 -6.90 17.29
C LYS A 357 1.74 -7.27 17.45
N GLY A 358 1.45 -8.41 18.08
CA GLY A 358 0.07 -8.87 18.24
C GLY A 358 -0.65 -9.13 16.90
N ALA A 359 -1.96 -8.85 16.85
CA ALA A 359 -2.82 -9.27 15.75
C ALA A 359 -2.71 -8.40 14.48
N CYS A 360 -2.60 -7.07 14.63
CA CYS A 360 -2.47 -6.13 13.51
C CYS A 360 -1.81 -4.80 13.89
N ASP A 361 -0.91 -4.81 14.88
CA ASP A 361 -0.06 -3.67 15.21
C ASP A 361 1.28 -3.79 14.47
N TRP A 362 1.68 -2.76 13.74
CA TRP A 362 2.84 -2.78 12.85
C TRP A 362 3.81 -1.65 13.15
N ILE A 363 5.10 -1.99 13.26
CA ILE A 363 6.19 -1.02 13.32
C ILE A 363 6.90 -0.98 11.97
N LEU A 364 6.73 0.14 11.28
CA LEU A 364 7.20 0.40 9.93
C LEU A 364 8.34 1.42 9.99
N SER A 365 9.59 0.94 10.07
CA SER A 365 10.76 1.81 10.28
C SER A 365 11.59 2.05 9.02
N SER A 366 12.24 3.20 8.94
CA SER A 366 13.20 3.55 7.88
C SER A 366 14.36 2.55 7.80
N ASN A 367 14.84 2.05 8.93
CA ASN A 367 15.90 1.04 8.98
C ASN A 367 15.44 -0.32 8.44
N ALA A 368 14.23 -0.77 8.78
CA ALA A 368 13.67 -2.00 8.25
C ALA A 368 13.46 -1.91 6.73
N LEU A 369 13.00 -0.75 6.23
CA LEU A 369 12.85 -0.53 4.80
C LEU A 369 14.20 -0.58 4.06
N LYS A 370 15.24 0.07 4.58
CA LYS A 370 16.60 0.07 4.00
C LYS A 370 17.19 -1.34 3.88
N GLN A 371 16.86 -2.26 4.80
CA GLN A 371 17.31 -3.67 4.73
C GLN A 371 16.72 -4.41 3.53
N THR A 372 15.52 -4.05 3.09
CA THR A 372 14.84 -4.70 1.95
C THR A 372 15.30 -4.17 0.59
N SER A 373 16.19 -3.18 0.54
CA SER A 373 16.58 -2.43 -0.68
C SER A 373 15.43 -1.73 -1.43
N ALA A 374 14.22 -1.72 -0.87
CA ALA A 374 13.08 -1.03 -1.43
C ALA A 374 13.14 0.49 -1.17
N SER A 375 12.68 1.28 -2.12
CA SER A 375 12.59 2.75 -2.00
C SER A 375 11.33 3.23 -1.30
N GLU A 376 10.31 2.36 -1.18
CA GLU A 376 9.02 2.61 -0.54
C GLU A 376 8.57 1.35 0.19
N GLY A 377 7.96 1.55 1.35
CA GLY A 377 7.27 0.49 2.08
C GLY A 377 5.78 0.47 1.76
N ILE A 378 5.17 -0.69 1.93
CA ILE A 378 3.76 -0.92 1.60
C ILE A 378 3.04 -1.51 2.81
N PHE A 379 1.82 -1.06 3.07
CA PHE A 379 0.87 -1.74 3.95
C PHE A 379 -0.54 -1.75 3.35
N LEU A 380 -1.32 -2.77 3.70
CA LEU A 380 -2.66 -2.99 3.14
C LEU A 380 -3.71 -2.88 4.24
N SER A 381 -4.94 -2.62 3.81
CA SER A 381 -6.13 -2.76 4.63
C SER A 381 -6.33 -4.20 5.11
N VAL A 382 -7.05 -4.36 6.22
CA VAL A 382 -7.31 -5.68 6.80
C VAL A 382 -8.20 -6.49 5.86
N SER A 383 -7.65 -7.52 5.20
CA SER A 383 -8.34 -8.28 4.14
C SER A 383 -8.95 -9.61 4.58
N HIS A 384 -8.74 -10.00 5.83
CA HIS A 384 -9.31 -11.20 6.44
C HIS A 384 -10.41 -10.82 7.45
N TRP A 385 -11.10 -11.81 8.02
CA TRP A 385 -12.03 -11.58 9.12
C TRP A 385 -11.35 -10.94 10.34
N TYR A 386 -12.12 -10.25 11.16
CA TYR A 386 -11.69 -9.75 12.46
C TYR A 386 -12.89 -9.46 13.36
N PRO A 387 -12.74 -9.58 14.69
CA PRO A 387 -13.85 -9.39 15.63
C PRO A 387 -14.27 -7.91 15.75
N PRO A 388 -15.46 -7.64 16.33
CA PRO A 388 -15.88 -6.29 16.71
C PRO A 388 -14.86 -5.59 17.61
N ASN A 389 -14.82 -4.26 17.55
CA ASN A 389 -13.86 -3.41 18.28
C ASN A 389 -12.38 -3.68 17.96
N THR A 390 -12.09 -4.09 16.72
CA THR A 390 -10.72 -4.28 16.25
C THR A 390 -10.04 -2.94 16.02
N ILE A 391 -8.81 -2.82 16.51
CA ILE A 391 -7.93 -1.66 16.33
C ILE A 391 -6.62 -2.14 15.73
N CYS A 392 -6.26 -1.60 14.56
CA CYS A 392 -4.98 -1.86 13.92
C CYS A 392 -4.18 -0.57 13.86
N ASN A 393 -2.95 -0.64 14.39
CA ASN A 393 -2.07 0.51 14.49
C ASN A 393 -0.89 0.31 13.53
N TYR A 394 -0.49 1.36 12.83
CA TYR A 394 0.70 1.38 11.99
C TYR A 394 1.59 2.54 12.44
N HIS A 395 2.69 2.21 13.09
CA HIS A 395 3.69 3.15 13.58
C HIS A 395 4.77 3.34 12.51
N ILE A 396 4.73 4.46 11.79
CA ILE A 396 5.73 4.76 10.75
C ILE A 396 6.82 5.64 11.35
N GLN A 397 8.05 5.13 11.42
CA GLN A 397 9.14 5.71 12.20
C GLN A 397 10.42 5.92 11.37
N GLY A 398 10.75 7.19 11.12
CA GLY A 398 11.98 7.63 10.48
C GLY A 398 13.13 7.76 11.47
N VAL A 399 14.37 7.85 10.95
CA VAL A 399 15.54 8.20 11.76
C VAL A 399 15.61 9.71 12.02
N LYS A 400 16.63 10.18 12.74
CA LYS A 400 16.82 11.60 13.04
C LYS A 400 16.82 12.43 11.74
N ASN A 401 16.09 13.54 11.76
CA ASN A 401 15.91 14.48 10.64
C ASN A 401 15.22 13.91 9.40
N GLU A 402 14.62 12.72 9.45
CA GLU A 402 13.71 12.27 8.39
C GLU A 402 12.30 12.79 8.63
N ILE A 403 11.53 12.95 7.55
CA ILE A 403 10.08 13.10 7.55
C ILE A 403 9.44 11.94 6.80
N VAL A 404 8.21 11.61 7.17
CA VAL A 404 7.40 10.57 6.55
C VAL A 404 6.44 11.16 5.53
N ARG A 405 6.36 10.52 4.38
CA ARG A 405 5.28 10.71 3.41
C ARG A 405 4.47 9.42 3.28
N LEU A 406 3.16 9.57 3.22
CA LEU A 406 2.17 8.51 3.04
C LEU A 406 1.23 8.89 1.90
N TYR A 407 0.96 7.97 0.99
CA TYR A 407 -0.07 8.17 -0.03
C TYR A 407 -0.73 6.84 -0.38
N PHE A 408 -1.92 6.90 -0.97
CA PHE A 408 -2.67 5.71 -1.38
C PHE A 408 -2.78 5.66 -2.91
N PRO A 409 -2.09 4.75 -3.62
CA PRO A 409 -2.32 4.57 -5.05
C PRO A 409 -3.75 4.18 -5.38
N SER A 410 -4.38 3.36 -4.52
CA SER A 410 -5.81 3.08 -4.57
C SER A 410 -6.44 3.09 -3.18
N PHE A 411 -7.61 3.70 -3.10
CA PHE A 411 -8.41 3.82 -1.89
C PHE A 411 -9.88 3.72 -2.28
N ARG A 412 -10.60 2.77 -1.69
CA ARG A 412 -12.04 2.60 -1.91
C ARG A 412 -12.76 2.51 -0.57
N ILE A 413 -13.94 3.11 -0.53
CA ILE A 413 -14.83 3.07 0.63
C ILE A 413 -16.08 2.37 0.16
N ASN A 414 -16.28 1.15 0.66
CA ASN A 414 -17.48 0.37 0.41
C ASN A 414 -18.44 0.52 1.59
N ARG A 415 -19.72 0.22 1.36
CA ARG A 415 -20.65 0.09 2.48
C ARG A 415 -20.36 -1.22 3.22
N ILE A 416 -20.59 -1.20 4.52
CA ILE A 416 -20.55 -2.43 5.32
C ILE A 416 -21.80 -3.23 4.98
N GLU A 417 -21.65 -4.29 4.18
CA GLU A 417 -22.77 -5.13 3.73
C GLU A 417 -23.23 -6.10 4.82
N ALA A 418 -22.30 -6.59 5.67
CA ALA A 418 -22.59 -7.57 6.69
C ALA A 418 -21.70 -7.42 7.94
N PRO A 419 -22.06 -6.52 8.86
CA PRO A 419 -21.34 -6.37 10.12
C PRO A 419 -21.58 -7.59 11.03
N ILE A 420 -20.58 -8.00 11.82
CA ILE A 420 -20.75 -9.04 12.86
C ILE A 420 -21.69 -8.52 13.94
N VAL A 421 -21.48 -7.28 14.38
CA VAL A 421 -22.35 -6.57 15.33
C VAL A 421 -22.93 -5.34 14.66
N ARG A 422 -24.26 -5.24 14.62
CA ARG A 422 -24.96 -4.03 14.16
C ARG A 422 -24.86 -2.96 15.24
N VAL A 423 -24.23 -1.84 14.93
CA VAL A 423 -24.15 -0.68 15.82
C VAL A 423 -25.27 0.28 15.43
N GLU A 424 -26.15 0.59 16.38
CA GLU A 424 -27.21 1.58 16.18
C GLU A 424 -26.64 3.00 16.27
N GLY A 425 -26.85 3.80 15.21
CA GLY A 425 -26.29 5.14 15.06
C GLY A 425 -25.43 5.26 13.79
N ARG A 426 -25.54 6.37 13.05
CA ARG A 426 -24.80 6.60 11.79
C ARG A 426 -23.33 7.00 11.98
N ASP A 427 -22.76 6.70 13.15
CA ASP A 427 -21.45 7.19 13.54
C ASP A 427 -20.35 6.20 13.14
N CYS A 428 -19.71 6.45 12.00
CA CYS A 428 -18.48 5.81 11.51
C CYS A 428 -18.19 4.44 12.14
N ALA A 429 -18.80 3.41 11.57
CA ALA A 429 -18.61 2.03 12.03
C ALA A 429 -17.15 1.61 11.80
N GLU A 430 -16.56 2.05 10.69
CA GLU A 430 -15.16 1.88 10.37
C GLU A 430 -14.49 3.22 10.06
N SER A 431 -13.28 3.39 10.58
CA SER A 431 -12.50 4.60 10.34
C SER A 431 -11.01 4.32 10.19
N LEU A 432 -10.35 5.14 9.38
CA LEU A 432 -8.90 5.18 9.22
C LEU A 432 -8.44 6.62 9.50
N THR A 433 -7.67 6.81 10.55
CA THR A 433 -7.14 8.13 10.92
C THR A 433 -5.63 8.17 10.77
N ILE A 434 -5.14 9.24 10.14
CA ILE A 434 -3.72 9.55 9.95
C ILE A 434 -3.37 10.69 10.90
N TYR A 435 -2.33 10.49 11.70
CA TYR A 435 -1.85 11.42 12.71
C TYR A 435 -0.40 11.83 12.41
N ASP A 436 -0.13 13.13 12.52
CA ASP A 436 1.20 13.72 12.47
C ASP A 436 1.91 13.62 13.84
N SER A 437 1.98 12.40 14.38
CA SER A 437 2.66 12.12 15.64
C SER A 437 3.06 10.64 15.70
N ASP A 438 3.74 10.24 16.77
CA ASP A 438 4.14 8.84 17.02
C ASP A 438 3.02 7.96 17.59
N ARG A 439 1.87 8.56 17.93
CA ARG A 439 0.73 7.93 18.60
C ARG A 439 -0.61 8.50 18.11
N ALA A 440 -1.72 8.01 18.67
CA ALA A 440 -3.05 8.55 18.41
C ALA A 440 -3.27 9.87 19.19
N ASP A 441 -2.69 10.98 18.74
CA ASP A 441 -2.87 12.30 19.34
C ASP A 441 -3.97 13.10 18.62
N PRO A 442 -5.12 13.38 19.26
CA PRO A 442 -6.23 14.10 18.62
C PRO A 442 -5.89 15.54 18.22
N SER A 443 -4.84 16.14 18.79
CA SER A 443 -4.39 17.50 18.41
C SER A 443 -3.58 17.53 17.11
N ARG A 444 -3.11 16.36 16.63
CA ARG A 444 -2.23 16.21 15.47
C ARG A 444 -2.86 15.34 14.38
N VAL A 445 -4.18 15.44 14.17
CA VAL A 445 -4.88 14.70 13.11
C VAL A 445 -4.62 15.35 11.75
N ILE A 446 -4.10 14.58 10.80
CA ILE A 446 -3.99 15.00 9.39
C ILE A 446 -5.33 14.79 8.69
N LYS A 447 -5.87 13.56 8.76
CA LYS A 447 -7.13 13.20 8.09
C LYS A 447 -7.76 11.97 8.73
N THR A 448 -9.08 11.99 8.85
CA THR A 448 -9.90 10.81 9.18
C THR A 448 -10.76 10.45 7.98
N PHE A 449 -10.71 9.18 7.58
CA PHE A 449 -11.61 8.54 6.63
C PHE A 449 -12.61 7.67 7.37
N CYS A 450 -13.84 7.66 6.90
CA CYS A 450 -14.95 6.97 7.51
C CYS A 450 -15.85 6.36 6.43
N ASP A 451 -16.45 5.21 6.74
CA ASP A 451 -17.27 4.41 5.81
C ASP A 451 -18.53 5.12 5.31
N THR A 452 -19.09 6.05 6.09
CA THR A 452 -20.41 6.65 5.82
C THR A 452 -20.37 7.92 4.97
N PHE A 453 -19.42 8.83 5.21
CA PHE A 453 -19.41 10.17 4.59
C PHE A 453 -18.11 10.55 3.88
N SER A 454 -17.02 9.79 4.05
CA SER A 454 -15.75 10.20 3.47
C SER A 454 -15.68 9.89 1.98
N LYS A 455 -15.07 10.80 1.21
CA LYS A 455 -14.66 10.50 -0.15
C LYS A 455 -13.26 9.87 -0.13
N PRO A 456 -13.01 8.81 -0.91
CA PRO A 456 -11.67 8.24 -1.02
C PRO A 456 -10.70 9.27 -1.60
N MET A 457 -9.45 9.26 -1.13
CA MET A 457 -8.38 10.15 -1.61
C MET A 457 -7.23 9.31 -2.16
N GLU A 458 -7.18 9.18 -3.48
CA GLU A 458 -6.12 8.47 -4.19
C GLU A 458 -5.04 9.45 -4.65
N LYS A 459 -3.78 9.00 -4.65
CA LYS A 459 -2.60 9.73 -5.16
C LYS A 459 -2.33 11.08 -4.49
N VAL A 460 -2.91 11.31 -3.31
CA VAL A 460 -2.63 12.49 -2.48
C VAL A 460 -1.53 12.18 -1.47
N ASP A 461 -0.58 13.10 -1.34
CA ASP A 461 0.54 12.98 -0.41
C ASP A 461 0.17 13.57 0.96
N PHE A 462 0.17 12.72 1.99
CA PHE A 462 0.14 13.11 3.40
C PHE A 462 1.58 13.17 3.90
N VAL A 463 2.01 14.32 4.41
CA VAL A 463 3.39 14.55 4.83
C VAL A 463 3.40 14.94 6.29
N SER A 464 4.26 14.28 7.07
CA SER A 464 4.46 14.59 8.48
C SER A 464 5.38 15.79 8.68
N THR A 465 5.21 16.50 9.79
CA THR A 465 6.11 17.59 10.21
C THR A 465 7.35 17.07 10.93
N GLY A 466 7.29 15.84 11.45
CA GLY A 466 8.38 15.20 12.18
C GLY A 466 8.80 13.84 11.61
N ARG A 467 9.60 13.10 12.38
CA ARG A 467 10.10 11.77 12.00
C ARG A 467 9.09 10.63 12.16
N SER A 468 7.86 10.93 12.54
CA SER A 468 6.89 9.90 12.89
C SER A 468 5.51 10.27 12.36
N MET A 469 4.85 9.25 11.83
CA MET A 469 3.45 9.30 11.42
C MET A 469 2.77 8.06 11.97
N PHE A 470 1.56 8.24 12.49
CA PHE A 470 0.79 7.17 13.08
C PHE A 470 -0.53 7.01 12.32
N VAL A 471 -0.83 5.78 11.90
CA VAL A 471 -2.08 5.47 11.20
C VAL A 471 -2.86 4.46 12.03
N ARG A 472 -4.15 4.73 12.23
CA ARG A 472 -5.02 3.88 13.03
C ARG A 472 -6.28 3.51 12.26
N PHE A 473 -6.48 2.21 12.10
CA PHE A 473 -7.76 1.65 11.67
C PHE A 473 -8.56 1.21 12.89
N VAL A 474 -9.85 1.56 12.93
CA VAL A 474 -10.79 1.15 13.98
C VAL A 474 -12.06 0.62 13.32
N SER A 475 -12.50 -0.57 13.73
CA SER A 475 -13.80 -1.14 13.35
C SER A 475 -14.59 -1.49 14.60
N LYS A 476 -15.77 -0.90 14.76
CA LYS A 476 -16.71 -1.20 15.86
C LYS A 476 -17.52 -2.47 15.56
N THR A 477 -17.79 -2.74 14.29
CA THR A 477 -18.73 -3.79 13.85
C THR A 477 -18.08 -5.15 13.64
N GLY A 478 -16.79 -5.20 13.32
CA GLY A 478 -16.12 -6.42 12.84
C GLY A 478 -16.55 -6.79 11.41
N SER A 479 -15.86 -7.76 10.81
CA SER A 479 -16.16 -8.22 9.45
C SER A 479 -15.75 -9.67 9.22
N TYR A 480 -16.48 -10.37 8.33
CA TYR A 480 -16.17 -11.73 7.87
C TYR A 480 -15.22 -11.78 6.67
N SER A 481 -15.17 -10.71 5.86
CA SER A 481 -14.48 -10.67 4.56
C SER A 481 -13.46 -9.54 4.40
N GLY A 482 -13.03 -8.93 5.50
CA GLY A 482 -12.14 -7.77 5.49
C GLY A 482 -12.86 -6.43 5.60
N SER A 483 -12.09 -5.35 5.72
CA SER A 483 -12.59 -3.99 5.94
C SER A 483 -13.36 -3.40 4.76
N SER A 484 -14.35 -2.58 5.10
CA SER A 484 -15.09 -1.74 4.16
C SER A 484 -14.19 -0.66 3.55
N LEU A 485 -13.18 -0.23 4.30
CA LEU A 485 -12.12 0.67 3.84
C LEU A 485 -11.03 -0.18 3.18
N TYR A 486 -11.00 -0.20 1.86
CA TYR A 486 -9.93 -0.80 1.09
C TYR A 486 -8.87 0.26 0.80
N TYR A 487 -7.66 0.06 1.30
CA TYR A 487 -6.56 0.98 1.07
C TYR A 487 -5.26 0.25 0.82
N TRP A 488 -4.51 0.76 -0.15
CA TRP A 488 -3.14 0.34 -0.42
C TRP A 488 -2.22 1.50 -0.03
N GLY A 489 -1.60 1.44 1.15
CA GLY A 489 -0.76 2.52 1.68
C GLY A 489 0.68 2.35 1.24
N HIS A 490 1.24 3.40 0.65
CA HIS A 490 2.68 3.51 0.36
C HIS A 490 3.30 4.56 1.28
N TYR A 491 4.43 4.23 1.89
CA TYR A 491 5.17 5.15 2.72
C TYR A 491 6.65 5.20 2.36
N ASP A 492 7.24 6.39 2.51
CA ASP A 492 8.66 6.64 2.31
C ASP A 492 9.19 7.71 3.27
N PHE A 493 10.51 7.78 3.36
CA PHE A 493 11.23 8.67 4.26
C PHE A 493 12.11 9.62 3.45
N PHE A 494 12.06 10.91 3.79
CA PHE A 494 12.87 11.95 3.17
C PHE A 494 13.75 12.63 4.20
N ASN A 495 15.02 12.86 3.87
CA ASN A 495 15.93 13.60 4.73
C ASN A 495 15.58 15.09 4.70
N ASN A 496 15.08 15.62 5.82
CA ASN A 496 14.68 17.01 6.00
C ASN A 496 15.69 17.79 6.84
N THR A 497 16.97 17.38 6.84
CA THR A 497 18.04 18.15 7.48
C THR A 497 18.21 19.49 6.77
N LYS A 498 18.18 20.56 7.56
CA LYS A 498 18.45 21.95 7.14
C LYS A 498 19.78 22.41 7.73
N PHE A 499 20.47 23.32 7.06
CA PHE A 499 21.79 23.80 7.47
C PHE A 499 21.73 25.12 8.23
N GLY A 500 20.70 25.94 7.98
CA GLY A 500 20.40 27.19 8.68
C GLY A 500 19.01 27.17 9.33
N ALA A 501 18.57 28.35 9.78
CA ALA A 501 17.24 28.55 10.34
C ALA A 501 16.18 28.54 9.23
N ALA A 502 15.22 27.61 9.33
CA ALA A 502 14.13 27.51 8.37
C ALA A 502 13.18 28.70 8.45
N LEU A 503 12.77 29.23 7.30
CA LEU A 503 11.71 30.25 7.27
C LEU A 503 10.33 29.59 7.18
N GLU A 504 9.41 30.00 8.07
CA GLU A 504 8.03 29.49 8.06
C GLU A 504 7.30 29.84 6.76
N ASN A 505 6.40 28.96 6.32
CA ASN A 505 5.60 29.10 5.09
C ASN A 505 6.40 29.18 3.78
N THR A 506 7.66 28.77 3.79
CA THR A 506 8.48 28.62 2.58
C THR A 506 8.75 27.15 2.27
N LEU A 507 9.05 26.84 1.01
CA LEU A 507 9.34 25.46 0.60
C LEU A 507 10.69 24.98 1.16
N CYS A 508 11.70 25.83 1.12
CA CYS A 508 13.09 25.45 1.37
C CYS A 508 13.99 26.64 1.77
N ASP A 509 13.42 27.78 2.14
CA ASP A 509 14.25 28.96 2.45
C ASP A 509 14.91 28.83 3.82
N GLU A 510 16.18 29.23 3.88
CA GLU A 510 17.00 29.15 5.08
C GLU A 510 17.75 30.46 5.33
N ILE A 511 17.87 30.83 6.60
CA ILE A 511 18.58 32.02 7.05
C ILE A 511 19.80 31.59 7.88
N PHE A 512 20.96 32.15 7.56
CA PHE A 512 22.21 31.94 8.25
C PHE A 512 22.61 33.22 8.97
N TYR A 513 22.56 33.18 10.29
CA TYR A 513 23.01 34.29 11.13
C TYR A 513 24.48 34.11 11.50
N ALA A 514 25.27 35.17 11.38
CA ALA A 514 26.71 35.14 11.68
C ALA A 514 27.02 34.66 13.11
N TRP A 515 26.15 34.94 14.09
CA TRP A 515 26.32 34.57 15.50
C TRP A 515 25.91 33.12 15.82
N GLU A 516 25.05 32.49 15.01
CA GLU A 516 24.64 31.08 15.20
C GLU A 516 25.48 30.15 14.32
N HIS A 517 25.80 30.61 13.12
CA HIS A 517 26.43 29.84 12.05
C HIS A 517 27.60 30.64 11.46
N PRO A 518 28.74 30.79 12.17
CA PRO A 518 29.85 31.63 11.70
C PRO A 518 30.57 31.08 10.47
N LYS A 519 30.48 29.77 10.22
CA LYS A 519 30.97 29.09 9.02
C LYS A 519 30.30 27.74 8.87
N GLY A 520 30.21 27.24 7.64
CA GLY A 520 29.61 25.93 7.40
C GLY A 520 29.62 25.50 5.93
N ILE A 521 28.97 24.36 5.68
CA ILE A 521 28.74 23.82 4.35
C ILE A 521 27.27 24.06 4.03
N LEU A 522 27.00 24.56 2.83
CA LEU A 522 25.69 24.74 2.24
C LEU A 522 25.52 23.73 1.09
N ARG A 523 24.33 23.14 0.96
CA ARG A 523 23.98 22.22 -0.13
C ARG A 523 22.56 22.50 -0.61
N SER A 524 22.23 21.98 -1.80
CA SER A 524 20.84 21.92 -2.23
C SER A 524 19.98 21.14 -1.23
N PRO A 525 18.65 21.37 -1.17
CA PRO A 525 17.78 20.73 -0.19
C PRO A 525 17.88 19.21 -0.27
N LEU A 526 18.10 18.56 0.88
CA LEU A 526 18.17 17.09 0.95
C LEU A 526 16.78 16.46 0.84
N ASN A 527 15.74 17.23 1.16
CA ASN A 527 14.36 16.80 1.08
C ASN A 527 13.89 16.87 -0.37
N THR A 528 14.06 15.78 -1.12
CA THR A 528 13.68 15.74 -2.54
C THR A 528 12.16 15.77 -2.78
N LEU A 529 11.34 15.75 -1.73
CA LEU A 529 9.87 15.88 -1.87
C LEU A 529 9.46 17.25 -2.42
N ILE A 530 10.27 18.29 -2.21
CA ILE A 530 10.02 19.65 -2.74
C ILE A 530 9.90 19.65 -4.27
N TYR A 531 10.59 18.71 -4.96
CA TYR A 531 10.57 18.60 -6.41
C TYR A 531 9.26 18.00 -6.97
N LYS A 532 8.38 17.52 -6.08
CA LYS A 532 7.06 16.97 -6.44
C LYS A 532 5.90 17.92 -6.11
N GLN A 533 6.03 18.75 -5.08
CA GLN A 533 4.93 19.52 -4.47
C GLN A 533 4.66 20.87 -5.16
N ILE A 534 4.68 20.91 -6.49
CA ILE A 534 4.71 22.17 -7.25
C ILE A 534 3.39 22.38 -7.98
N ALA A 535 2.87 23.61 -7.95
CA ALA A 535 1.72 23.97 -8.77
C ALA A 535 2.11 23.94 -10.26
N PRO A 536 1.19 23.57 -11.17
CA PRO A 536 1.47 23.57 -12.60
C PRO A 536 2.01 24.93 -13.03
N ASN A 537 3.18 24.95 -13.69
CA ASN A 537 3.86 26.15 -14.21
C ASN A 537 4.50 27.09 -13.17
N SER A 538 4.86 26.61 -11.98
CA SER A 538 5.69 27.35 -11.03
C SER A 538 7.07 26.72 -10.90
N ASP A 539 8.11 27.54 -10.71
CA ASP A 539 9.48 27.05 -10.50
C ASP A 539 9.79 26.91 -9.01
N ILE A 540 10.71 26.00 -8.68
CA ILE A 540 11.21 25.87 -7.32
C ILE A 540 12.26 26.93 -7.08
N ARG A 541 12.08 27.70 -6.02
CA ARG A 541 13.05 28.69 -5.56
C ARG A 541 13.37 28.40 -4.10
N CYS A 542 14.65 28.22 -3.82
CA CYS A 542 15.17 28.10 -2.46
C CYS A 542 16.17 29.22 -2.23
N GLN A 543 15.81 30.13 -1.33
CA GLN A 543 16.64 31.27 -0.96
C GLN A 543 17.41 30.98 0.33
N TYR A 544 18.73 31.12 0.25
CA TYR A 544 19.64 31.02 1.37
C TYR A 544 20.17 32.43 1.68
N LYS A 545 19.72 32.99 2.79
CA LYS A 545 20.02 34.37 3.18
C LYS A 545 21.09 34.39 4.27
N PHE A 546 22.19 35.08 4.00
CA PHE A 546 23.29 35.27 4.95
C PHE A 546 23.19 36.66 5.57
N VAL A 547 22.96 36.71 6.89
CA VAL A 547 22.71 37.95 7.64
C VAL A 547 23.83 38.18 8.63
N ASN A 548 24.47 39.34 8.50
CA ASN A 548 25.50 39.78 9.43
C ASN A 548 24.96 40.66 10.55
N ASP A 549 25.74 40.84 11.63
CA ASP A 549 25.42 41.84 12.65
C ASP A 549 25.63 43.25 12.08
N LYS A 550 24.60 44.11 12.18
CA LYS A 550 24.65 45.51 11.72
C LYS A 550 25.75 46.33 12.40
N ARG A 551 26.23 45.91 13.57
CA ARG A 551 27.33 46.56 14.31
C ARG A 551 28.72 46.09 13.88
N ALA A 552 28.82 45.05 13.06
CA ALA A 552 30.07 44.47 12.62
C ALA A 552 30.34 44.81 11.13
N PHE A 553 31.59 45.15 10.81
CA PHE A 553 32.06 45.35 9.42
C PHE A 553 32.28 44.01 8.69
N SER A 554 31.48 43.01 9.01
CA SER A 554 31.73 41.64 8.60
C SER A 554 31.22 41.37 7.18
N ARG A 555 31.92 40.47 6.49
CA ARG A 555 31.62 40.03 5.13
C ARG A 555 31.23 38.57 5.11
N VAL A 556 30.45 38.19 4.10
CA VAL A 556 30.14 36.80 3.79
C VAL A 556 31.01 36.38 2.63
N VAL A 557 31.69 35.25 2.76
CA VAL A 557 32.39 34.62 1.65
C VAL A 557 31.68 33.31 1.35
N ILE A 558 31.26 33.13 0.11
CA ILE A 558 30.70 31.86 -0.40
C ILE A 558 31.69 31.29 -1.40
N GLU A 559 32.13 30.06 -1.15
CA GLU A 559 32.95 29.28 -2.06
C GLU A 559 32.09 28.17 -2.67
N MET A 560 31.72 28.33 -3.93
CA MET A 560 30.98 27.31 -4.69
C MET A 560 31.95 26.18 -5.05
N ILE A 561 31.68 24.96 -4.58
CA ILE A 561 32.57 23.81 -4.77
C ILE A 561 32.19 23.03 -6.02
N SER A 562 30.90 22.70 -6.14
CA SER A 562 30.38 21.89 -7.23
C SER A 562 28.94 22.24 -7.54
N ILE A 563 28.58 22.16 -8.81
CA ILE A 563 27.23 22.29 -9.34
C ILE A 563 27.00 21.08 -10.23
N ALA A 564 25.80 20.51 -10.20
CA ALA A 564 25.44 19.27 -10.87
C ALA A 564 23.93 19.25 -11.19
N PHE A 565 23.50 20.17 -12.06
CA PHE A 565 22.16 20.13 -12.63
C PHE A 565 22.07 19.04 -13.70
N LYS A 566 20.86 18.49 -13.92
CA LYS A 566 20.62 17.52 -14.99
C LYS A 566 20.30 18.27 -16.29
N GLU A 567 20.84 17.76 -17.40
CA GLU A 567 20.50 18.26 -18.73
C GLU A 567 19.02 18.04 -19.04
N THR A 568 18.32 19.11 -19.46
CA THR A 568 16.91 19.07 -19.84
C THR A 568 16.75 18.56 -21.29
N PRO A 569 15.77 17.70 -21.62
CA PRO A 569 15.85 16.91 -22.85
C PRO A 569 15.65 17.63 -24.20
N ILE A 570 15.23 18.89 -24.32
CA ILE A 570 14.91 19.49 -25.63
C ILE A 570 15.15 21.02 -25.67
N ASN A 571 15.95 21.49 -26.64
CA ASN A 571 16.06 22.88 -27.15
C ASN A 571 16.05 24.02 -26.11
N VAL A 572 16.98 24.00 -25.16
CA VAL A 572 17.26 25.19 -24.34
C VAL A 572 18.65 25.68 -24.68
N SER A 573 18.78 27.00 -24.78
CA SER A 573 20.02 27.73 -25.09
C SER A 573 21.22 27.11 -24.37
N PRO A 574 22.38 26.97 -25.02
CA PRO A 574 23.61 26.70 -24.26
C PRO A 574 23.72 27.74 -23.16
N CYS A 575 24.12 27.35 -21.94
CA CYS A 575 24.29 28.20 -20.75
C CYS A 575 25.32 29.31 -21.05
N THR A 576 24.89 30.30 -21.83
CA THR A 576 25.73 31.39 -22.36
C THR A 576 25.32 32.70 -21.71
N ARG A 577 24.03 32.85 -21.40
CA ARG A 577 23.47 33.99 -20.67
C ARG A 577 22.63 33.51 -19.50
N CYS A 578 23.31 32.97 -18.49
CA CYS A 578 22.72 32.41 -17.26
C CYS A 578 21.61 33.27 -16.63
N HIS A 579 21.76 34.60 -16.66
CA HIS A 579 20.78 35.52 -16.08
C HIS A 579 19.47 35.63 -16.87
N GLU A 580 19.53 35.56 -18.20
CA GLU A 580 18.40 35.75 -19.12
C GLU A 580 17.71 34.41 -19.42
N GLU A 581 18.48 33.34 -19.47
CA GLU A 581 18.01 32.02 -19.88
C GLU A 581 17.15 31.35 -18.82
N HIS A 582 16.13 30.63 -19.28
CA HIS A 582 15.20 29.88 -18.44
C HIS A 582 15.72 28.44 -18.27
N VAL A 583 16.73 28.31 -17.41
CA VAL A 583 17.45 27.06 -17.09
C VAL A 583 17.53 26.88 -15.58
N ASP A 584 17.82 25.66 -15.15
CA ASP A 584 18.21 25.41 -13.76
C ASP A 584 19.48 26.20 -13.45
N LYS A 585 19.43 27.02 -12.40
CA LYS A 585 20.52 27.95 -12.10
C LYS A 585 20.62 28.34 -10.64
N ILE A 586 21.79 28.83 -10.28
CA ILE A 586 22.08 29.46 -8.99
C ILE A 586 22.43 30.91 -9.25
N ILE A 587 21.78 31.82 -8.54
CA ILE A 587 22.06 33.25 -8.60
C ILE A 587 22.51 33.70 -7.22
N ILE A 588 23.63 34.41 -7.19
CA ILE A 588 24.14 35.05 -5.98
C ILE A 588 24.01 36.55 -6.15
N TRP A 589 23.35 37.21 -5.21
CA TRP A 589 23.04 38.64 -5.31
C TRP A 589 22.98 39.33 -3.94
N GLU A 590 23.13 40.64 -3.97
CA GLU A 590 23.03 41.53 -2.80
C GLU A 590 21.96 42.58 -3.05
N GLU A 591 21.32 43.05 -1.99
CA GLU A 591 20.37 44.15 -2.09
C GLU A 591 21.06 45.48 -1.77
N LYS A 592 21.18 46.37 -2.76
CA LYS A 592 21.75 47.70 -2.59
C LYS A 592 20.75 48.75 -3.03
N ASN A 593 20.42 49.73 -2.18
CA ASN A 593 19.48 50.81 -2.51
C ASN A 593 18.15 50.31 -3.12
N LYS A 594 17.62 49.17 -2.62
CA LYS A 594 16.41 48.47 -3.14
C LYS A 594 16.55 47.89 -4.56
N THR A 595 17.75 47.79 -5.11
CA THR A 595 18.02 47.10 -6.37
C THR A 595 18.85 45.84 -6.11
N GLN A 596 18.60 44.79 -6.91
CA GLN A 596 19.34 43.54 -6.84
C GLN A 596 20.65 43.68 -7.62
N HIS A 597 21.76 43.72 -6.89
CA HIS A 597 23.10 43.69 -7.46
C HIS A 597 23.57 42.24 -7.58
N ARG A 598 23.65 41.73 -8.81
CA ARG A 598 23.99 40.32 -9.10
C ARG A 598 25.51 40.13 -9.08
N LEU A 599 25.98 39.20 -8.25
CA LEU A 599 27.41 38.91 -8.09
C LEU A 599 27.88 37.75 -8.96
N ALA A 600 27.08 36.67 -9.04
CA ALA A 600 27.41 35.49 -9.84
C ALA A 600 26.15 34.75 -10.29
N CYS A 601 26.27 33.99 -11.39
CA CYS A 601 25.25 33.10 -11.88
C CYS A 601 25.89 31.83 -12.44
N PHE A 602 25.32 30.68 -12.09
CA PHE A 602 25.80 29.38 -12.56
C PHE A 602 24.64 28.53 -13.07
N CYS A 603 24.73 28.05 -14.31
CA CYS A 603 23.80 27.07 -14.91
C CYS A 603 24.49 25.82 -15.47
N ASP A 604 25.81 25.69 -15.31
CA ASP A 604 26.59 24.54 -15.77
C ASP A 604 27.61 24.14 -14.69
N ASN A 605 28.25 22.99 -14.89
CA ASN A 605 29.29 22.46 -14.03
C ASN A 605 30.47 23.41 -13.95
N ILE A 606 30.95 23.65 -12.73
CA ILE A 606 32.16 24.46 -12.50
C ILE A 606 33.40 23.54 -12.43
N PRO A 607 34.46 23.81 -13.21
CA PRO A 607 35.65 22.95 -13.24
C PRO A 607 36.54 23.13 -12.00
N ARG A 608 36.41 24.26 -11.29
CA ARG A 608 37.15 24.59 -10.08
C ARG A 608 36.25 25.39 -9.13
N PRO A 609 36.53 25.35 -7.81
CA PRO A 609 35.77 26.15 -6.86
C PRO A 609 35.85 27.65 -7.17
N VAL A 610 34.72 28.35 -7.05
CA VAL A 610 34.60 29.78 -7.31
C VAL A 610 34.30 30.50 -6.01
N ARG A 611 35.13 31.49 -5.66
CA ARG A 611 34.99 32.28 -4.43
C ARG A 611 34.29 33.62 -4.73
N ILE A 612 33.18 33.87 -4.05
CA ILE A 612 32.39 35.09 -4.13
C ILE A 612 32.45 35.78 -2.76
N ILE A 613 32.76 37.07 -2.75
CA ILE A 613 32.92 37.87 -1.54
C ILE A 613 31.83 38.93 -1.52
N SER A 614 31.15 39.07 -0.38
CA SER A 614 30.12 40.09 -0.21
C SER A 614 30.74 41.49 -0.12
N SER A 615 30.08 42.45 -0.73
CA SER A 615 30.40 43.87 -0.63
C SER A 615 29.48 44.63 0.32
N ASP A 616 28.38 43.99 0.75
CA ASP A 616 27.41 44.50 1.72
C ASP A 616 27.25 43.54 2.92
N LYS A 617 26.42 43.94 3.88
CA LYS A 617 26.07 43.24 5.14
C LYS A 617 25.20 42.00 4.94
N GLU A 618 24.55 41.88 3.79
CA GLU A 618 23.62 40.81 3.47
C GLU A 618 23.93 40.26 2.08
N MET A 619 23.92 38.93 1.96
CA MET A 619 24.17 38.21 0.72
C MET A 619 23.12 37.13 0.57
N ASN A 620 22.58 36.96 -0.64
CA ASN A 620 21.58 35.95 -0.94
C ASN A 620 22.12 34.99 -1.99
N LEU A 621 21.88 33.70 -1.78
CA LEU A 621 22.04 32.66 -2.79
C LEU A 621 20.66 32.09 -3.08
N GLU A 622 20.25 32.09 -4.34
CA GLU A 622 18.97 31.57 -4.79
C GLU A 622 19.19 30.42 -5.76
N MET A 623 18.67 29.25 -5.42
CA MET A 623 18.62 28.10 -6.31
C MET A 623 17.27 28.09 -7.02
N MET A 624 17.29 28.04 -8.34
CA MET A 624 16.13 27.99 -9.21
C MET A 624 16.13 26.68 -10.00
N VAL A 625 15.03 25.91 -9.91
CA VAL A 625 14.84 24.68 -10.67
C VAL A 625 13.49 24.74 -11.39
N LEU A 626 13.50 24.41 -12.69
CA LEU A 626 12.31 24.49 -13.54
C LEU A 626 11.26 23.48 -13.11
N GLY A 627 10.06 23.96 -12.77
CA GLY A 627 9.01 23.10 -12.21
C GLY A 627 8.50 22.02 -13.16
N GLN A 628 8.48 22.32 -14.46
CA GLN A 628 8.00 21.40 -15.50
C GLN A 628 8.77 20.06 -15.56
N TYR A 629 10.04 20.04 -15.11
CA TYR A 629 10.91 18.85 -15.15
C TYR A 629 11.35 18.37 -13.77
N ALA A 630 11.08 19.16 -12.71
CA ALA A 630 11.59 18.89 -11.38
C ALA A 630 11.22 17.49 -10.86
N THR A 631 9.96 17.08 -11.02
CA THR A 631 9.50 15.77 -10.54
C THR A 631 10.15 14.61 -11.30
N GLN A 632 10.40 14.75 -12.61
CA GLN A 632 10.97 13.67 -13.42
C GLN A 632 12.47 13.52 -13.17
N HIS A 633 13.19 14.63 -12.95
CA HIS A 633 14.64 14.64 -12.88
C HIS A 633 15.18 14.60 -11.45
N TYR A 634 14.51 15.23 -10.48
CA TYR A 634 15.06 15.48 -9.14
C TYR A 634 14.28 14.83 -7.99
N PHE A 635 13.03 14.38 -8.19
CA PHE A 635 12.32 13.60 -7.17
C PHE A 635 13.04 12.27 -6.91
N LYS A 636 13.34 11.97 -5.64
CA LYS A 636 14.15 10.81 -5.20
C LYS A 636 15.56 10.74 -5.80
N TYR A 637 16.08 11.85 -6.30
CA TYR A 637 17.47 11.92 -6.76
C TYR A 637 18.44 11.96 -5.58
N SER A 638 19.43 11.08 -5.55
CA SER A 638 20.29 10.86 -4.37
C SER A 638 21.48 11.82 -4.28
N LYS A 639 21.78 12.61 -5.31
CA LYS A 639 22.90 13.56 -5.31
C LYS A 639 22.42 14.99 -5.09
N THR A 640 23.28 15.80 -4.50
CA THR A 640 23.05 17.24 -4.30
C THR A 640 23.27 18.00 -5.60
N LEU A 641 22.40 18.96 -5.89
CA LEU A 641 22.48 19.83 -7.07
C LEU A 641 23.63 20.83 -6.99
N PHE A 642 23.97 21.27 -5.78
CA PHE A 642 25.17 22.05 -5.53
C PHE A 642 25.71 21.84 -4.13
N THR A 643 26.98 22.17 -3.96
CA THR A 643 27.67 22.24 -2.66
C THR A 643 28.52 23.51 -2.62
N ALA A 644 28.46 24.23 -1.51
CA ALA A 644 29.23 25.44 -1.26
C ALA A 644 29.73 25.47 0.19
N ASN A 645 30.83 26.16 0.45
CA ASN A 645 31.24 26.55 1.79
C ASN A 645 30.90 28.02 2.01
N TYR A 646 30.54 28.39 3.25
CA TYR A 646 30.40 29.79 3.62
C TYR A 646 31.16 30.11 4.90
N GLU A 647 31.65 31.33 5.01
CA GLU A 647 32.37 31.84 6.18
C GLU A 647 32.02 33.33 6.38
N PHE A 648 31.62 33.68 7.60
CA PHE A 648 31.50 35.08 8.02
C PHE A 648 32.88 35.56 8.49
N LEU A 649 33.41 36.57 7.80
CA LEU A 649 34.76 37.11 7.96
C LEU A 649 34.73 38.61 8.26
N HIS A 650 35.92 39.22 8.33
CA HIS A 650 36.10 40.66 8.52
C HIS A 650 35.55 41.15 9.88
N PRO A 651 36.06 40.63 11.01
CA PRO A 651 35.64 41.07 12.34
C PRO A 651 35.84 42.58 12.55
N PRO A 652 35.19 43.20 13.56
CA PRO A 652 35.25 44.66 13.77
C PRO A 652 36.66 45.26 13.86
N ILE A 653 37.64 44.48 14.30
CA ILE A 653 39.07 44.86 14.36
C ILE A 653 39.67 45.21 12.99
N CYS A 654 39.07 44.76 11.90
CA CYS A 654 39.47 45.07 10.54
C CYS A 654 39.02 46.48 10.08
N GLY A 655 38.03 47.08 10.72
CA GLY A 655 37.48 48.38 10.32
C GLY A 655 36.62 48.33 9.06
N GLY A 656 36.47 49.48 8.39
CA GLY A 656 35.57 49.62 7.24
C GLY A 656 35.99 48.77 6.04
N ILE A 657 35.00 48.16 5.40
CA ILE A 657 35.15 47.22 4.28
C ILE A 657 35.66 47.90 2.98
N ASN A 658 34.99 48.97 2.57
CA ASN A 658 35.18 49.62 1.26
C ASN A 658 36.09 50.84 1.44
N LEU A 659 37.27 50.78 0.83
CA LEU A 659 38.20 51.89 0.73
C LEU A 659 37.90 52.56 -0.62
N GLY A 660 37.22 53.71 -0.58
CA GLY A 660 36.78 54.41 -1.80
C GLY A 660 37.95 54.92 -2.65
N PRO A 661 37.69 55.31 -3.93
CA PRO A 661 38.71 55.90 -4.77
C PRO A 661 39.14 57.24 -4.15
N LYS A 662 40.42 57.33 -3.80
CA LYS A 662 41.03 58.51 -3.18
C LYS A 662 42.43 58.67 -3.76
N SER A 663 42.82 59.92 -4.04
CA SER A 663 44.17 60.24 -4.51
C SER A 663 45.23 59.71 -3.57
N ASP A 664 44.98 59.80 -2.27
CA ASP A 664 45.80 59.25 -1.20
C ASP A 664 44.91 58.67 -0.11
N GLY A 665 45.30 57.54 0.46
CA GLY A 665 44.60 56.96 1.60
C GLY A 665 45.47 56.03 2.44
N GLU A 666 44.95 55.70 3.62
CA GLU A 666 45.62 54.79 4.55
C GLU A 666 44.66 53.75 5.11
N LEU A 667 45.20 52.57 5.37
CA LEU A 667 44.58 51.45 6.06
C LEU A 667 45.42 51.14 7.30
N VAL A 668 44.82 51.32 8.48
CA VAL A 668 45.46 51.04 9.76
C VAL A 668 44.79 49.85 10.42
N PHE A 669 45.59 48.83 10.73
CA PHE A 669 45.16 47.64 11.47
C PHE A 669 45.98 47.54 12.78
N PRO A 670 45.36 47.23 13.93
CA PRO A 670 43.92 47.06 14.17
C PRO A 670 43.15 48.39 14.20
N HIS A 671 41.86 48.35 13.88
CA HIS A 671 40.98 49.52 13.91
C HIS A 671 40.71 49.98 15.36
N THR A 672 40.99 51.25 15.67
CA THR A 672 41.06 51.81 17.03
C THR A 672 39.73 51.78 17.81
N ASN A 673 38.59 51.84 17.13
CA ASN A 673 37.26 51.78 17.77
C ASN A 673 36.78 50.36 18.11
N ALA A 674 37.58 49.32 17.82
CA ALA A 674 37.18 47.92 18.05
C ALA A 674 37.48 47.40 19.47
N PHE A 675 38.27 48.11 20.28
CA PHE A 675 38.75 47.65 21.60
C PHE A 675 37.67 47.60 22.71
N GLY A 676 36.42 47.98 22.43
CA GLY A 676 35.30 47.98 23.38
C GLY A 676 34.17 46.99 23.08
N LEU A 677 34.25 46.21 21.99
CA LEU A 677 33.24 45.22 21.63
C LEU A 677 33.65 43.83 22.15
N PRO A 678 32.79 43.12 22.91
CA PRO A 678 33.11 41.77 23.35
C PRO A 678 33.22 40.85 22.10
N LEU A 679 34.39 40.26 21.90
CA LEU A 679 34.60 39.17 20.95
C LEU A 679 33.88 37.94 21.52
N ASP A 680 32.66 37.71 21.07
CA ASP A 680 31.78 36.72 21.66
C ASP A 680 32.30 35.27 21.42
N GLY A 681 32.49 34.54 22.51
CA GLY A 681 32.25 33.11 22.69
C GLY A 681 33.06 32.05 21.93
N THR A 682 33.71 32.33 20.80
CA THR A 682 34.54 31.34 20.11
C THR A 682 35.91 31.90 19.82
N SER A 683 36.94 31.25 20.36
CA SER A 683 38.34 31.60 20.11
C SER A 683 38.66 31.44 18.62
N GLN A 684 38.38 32.44 17.79
CA GLN A 684 38.94 32.53 16.45
C GLN A 684 40.45 32.69 16.62
N LYS A 685 41.16 31.56 16.56
CA LYS A 685 42.63 31.50 16.60
C LYS A 685 43.24 32.34 15.47
N THR A 686 42.51 32.55 14.38
CA THR A 686 42.93 33.35 13.23
C THR A 686 41.89 34.42 12.86
N VAL A 687 42.35 35.64 12.65
CA VAL A 687 41.58 36.75 12.09
C VAL A 687 41.84 36.82 10.59
N LYS A 688 40.76 36.95 9.81
CA LYS A 688 40.82 37.22 8.38
C LYS A 688 40.10 38.53 8.08
N CYS A 689 40.82 39.50 7.54
CA CYS A 689 40.28 40.77 7.07
C CYS A 689 40.41 40.83 5.55
N ILE A 690 39.39 41.34 4.87
CA ILE A 690 39.35 41.50 3.41
C ILE A 690 38.80 42.87 3.07
N TRP A 691 39.68 43.79 2.70
CA TRP A 691 39.31 45.14 2.25
C TRP A 691 39.19 45.19 0.74
N GLU A 692 38.31 46.05 0.24
CA GLU A 692 38.17 46.35 -1.18
C GLU A 692 38.59 47.79 -1.43
N LEU A 693 39.69 47.97 -2.14
CA LEU A 693 40.22 49.27 -2.55
C LEU A 693 39.73 49.58 -3.97
N LYS A 694 38.85 50.56 -4.07
CA LYS A 694 38.39 51.10 -5.35
C LYS A 694 39.43 52.07 -5.88
N VAL A 695 39.74 51.95 -7.17
CA VAL A 695 40.74 52.80 -7.85
C VAL A 695 40.03 53.63 -8.91
N SER A 696 40.42 54.90 -9.06
CA SER A 696 39.95 55.74 -10.15
C SER A 696 40.35 55.17 -11.52
N SER A 697 39.49 55.35 -12.54
CA SER A 697 39.83 54.96 -13.91
C SER A 697 41.07 55.73 -14.40
N GLN A 698 41.92 55.05 -15.20
CA GLN A 698 43.13 55.61 -15.81
C GLN A 698 44.24 56.09 -14.85
N ARG A 699 44.21 55.66 -13.58
CA ARG A 699 45.29 55.93 -12.63
C ARG A 699 46.11 54.68 -12.34
N ASP A 700 47.40 54.89 -12.16
CA ASP A 700 48.30 53.87 -11.64
C ASP A 700 48.19 53.87 -10.11
N LEU A 701 48.27 52.69 -9.47
CA LEU A 701 48.15 52.56 -8.02
C LEU A 701 49.50 52.20 -7.41
N PHE A 702 50.01 53.07 -6.55
CA PHE A 702 51.17 52.80 -5.71
C PHE A 702 50.72 52.40 -4.30
N ILE A 703 51.23 51.28 -3.80
CA ILE A 703 50.93 50.77 -2.45
C ILE A 703 52.23 50.64 -1.68
N SER A 704 52.26 51.18 -0.46
CA SER A 704 53.41 51.10 0.45
C SER A 704 52.96 50.63 1.83
N ILE A 705 53.85 49.93 2.54
CA ILE A 705 53.66 49.54 3.93
C ILE A 705 54.69 50.27 4.80
N ASP A 706 54.22 51.31 5.50
CA ASP A 706 55.04 52.17 6.36
C ASP A 706 55.57 51.42 7.59
N LYS A 707 54.69 50.65 8.23
CA LYS A 707 54.93 49.95 9.49
C LYS A 707 54.18 48.63 9.44
N ALA A 708 54.86 47.51 9.69
CA ALA A 708 54.21 46.22 9.85
C ALA A 708 54.88 45.40 10.95
N LYS A 709 54.05 44.90 11.86
CA LYS A 709 54.41 43.97 12.92
C LYS A 709 53.44 42.79 12.82
N PHE A 710 53.98 41.59 12.73
CA PHE A 710 53.21 40.36 12.55
C PHE A 710 53.48 39.40 13.72
N GLY A 711 52.58 39.36 14.71
CA GLY A 711 52.63 38.39 15.79
C GLY A 711 53.94 38.34 16.61
N ILE A 712 54.17 37.18 17.26
CA ILE A 712 55.35 36.89 18.10
C ILE A 712 56.39 36.04 17.36
N TYR A 713 55.93 35.12 16.50
CA TYR A 713 56.78 34.24 15.70
C TYR A 713 56.73 34.74 14.24
N GLY A 714 57.84 35.26 13.73
CA GLY A 714 57.92 35.92 12.42
C GLY A 714 57.89 34.95 11.24
N SER A 715 56.80 34.21 11.04
CA SER A 715 56.58 33.33 9.89
C SER A 715 55.31 33.74 9.10
N CYS A 716 55.31 33.48 7.78
CA CYS A 716 54.14 33.64 6.91
C CYS A 716 52.88 32.89 7.44
N GLU A 717 53.06 31.81 8.20
CA GLU A 717 51.95 31.03 8.75
C GLU A 717 51.21 31.75 9.88
N VAL A 718 51.89 32.68 10.56
CA VAL A 718 51.38 33.41 11.73
C VAL A 718 50.70 34.72 11.31
N GLY A 719 51.09 35.28 10.17
CA GLY A 719 50.51 36.51 9.63
C GLY A 719 50.99 36.80 8.22
N LYS A 720 50.07 37.02 7.29
CA LYS A 720 50.37 37.44 5.92
C LYS A 720 49.35 38.44 5.38
N ILE A 721 49.80 39.34 4.51
CA ILE A 721 48.95 40.23 3.71
C ILE A 721 49.08 39.81 2.24
N GLU A 722 47.95 39.59 1.59
CA GLU A 722 47.84 39.17 0.21
C GLU A 722 47.06 40.24 -0.56
N ILE A 723 47.64 40.78 -1.63
CA ILE A 723 47.01 41.81 -2.46
C ILE A 723 46.63 41.17 -3.79
N TYR A 724 45.34 41.18 -4.09
CA TYR A 724 44.76 40.63 -5.31
C TYR A 724 44.23 41.76 -6.19
N ILE A 725 44.43 41.62 -7.50
CA ILE A 725 43.71 42.43 -8.49
C ILE A 725 42.42 41.67 -8.82
N ALA A 726 41.27 42.33 -8.80
CA ALA A 726 40.01 41.67 -9.15
C ALA A 726 40.11 40.97 -10.51
N GLY A 727 39.60 39.74 -10.60
CA GLY A 727 39.72 38.89 -11.80
C GLY A 727 40.99 38.02 -11.87
N ARG A 728 41.95 38.17 -10.95
CA ARG A 728 43.12 37.27 -10.84
C ARG A 728 43.01 36.34 -9.63
N LEU A 729 43.35 35.07 -9.82
CA LEU A 729 43.28 34.03 -8.78
C LEU A 729 44.49 34.05 -7.84
N GLU A 730 45.66 34.43 -8.35
CA GLU A 730 46.89 34.50 -7.57
C GLU A 730 47.11 35.92 -7.02
N PRO A 731 47.57 36.04 -5.76
CA PRO A 731 47.90 37.35 -5.20
C PRO A 731 49.06 37.97 -5.99
N ARG A 732 48.91 39.23 -6.37
CA ARG A 732 49.97 39.98 -7.04
C ARG A 732 51.15 40.25 -6.11
N PHE A 733 50.85 40.43 -4.83
CA PHE A 733 51.83 40.60 -3.75
C PHE A 733 51.45 39.75 -2.55
N VAL A 734 52.43 39.05 -1.99
CA VAL A 734 52.32 38.33 -0.71
C VAL A 734 53.37 38.89 0.23
N ILE A 735 52.92 39.41 1.36
CA ILE A 735 53.75 40.13 2.31
C ILE A 735 53.70 39.36 3.62
N CYS A 736 54.87 38.86 4.00
CA CYS A 736 55.10 38.08 5.19
C CYS A 736 56.08 38.81 6.12
N PRO A 737 56.26 38.34 7.37
CA PRO A 737 57.16 38.98 8.34
C PRO A 737 58.61 39.04 7.83
N GLU A 738 59.03 38.02 7.08
CA GLU A 738 60.38 37.89 6.51
C GLU A 738 60.66 38.94 5.42
N ASN A 739 59.65 39.31 4.63
CA ASN A 739 59.77 40.23 3.48
C ASN A 739 59.15 41.60 3.77
N ALA A 740 58.69 41.84 4.99
CA ALA A 740 57.97 43.06 5.38
C ALA A 740 58.82 44.33 5.21
N THR A 741 60.15 44.22 5.36
CA THR A 741 61.09 45.35 5.16
C THR A 741 61.26 45.73 3.69
N GLN A 742 61.13 44.75 2.78
CA GLN A 742 61.17 44.97 1.32
C GLN A 742 59.82 45.50 0.79
N ALA A 743 58.73 45.27 1.51
CA ALA A 743 57.39 45.73 1.17
C ALA A 743 57.14 47.24 1.43
N LYS A 744 58.19 48.01 1.80
CA LYS A 744 58.10 49.47 1.91
C LYS A 744 57.83 50.16 0.56
N GLU A 745 58.23 49.54 -0.55
CA GLU A 745 57.98 50.06 -1.90
C GLU A 745 57.56 48.88 -2.80
N LEU A 746 56.25 48.61 -2.85
CA LEU A 746 55.75 47.61 -3.80
C LEU A 746 55.75 48.21 -5.22
N PRO A 747 55.96 47.38 -6.26
CA PRO A 747 55.82 47.82 -7.64
C PRO A 747 54.47 48.48 -7.91
N ILE A 748 54.48 49.54 -8.70
CA ILE A 748 53.26 50.26 -9.13
C ILE A 748 52.37 49.31 -9.94
N LEU A 749 51.09 49.25 -9.59
CA LEU A 749 50.07 48.58 -10.40
C LEU A 749 49.61 49.56 -11.48
N SER A 750 49.92 49.25 -12.73
CA SER A 750 49.57 50.14 -13.84
C SER A 750 48.06 50.13 -14.12
N ALA A 751 47.52 51.22 -14.67
CA ALA A 751 46.14 51.30 -15.14
C ALA A 751 45.82 50.17 -16.13
N ALA A 752 46.81 49.72 -16.93
CA ALA A 752 46.72 48.56 -17.80
C ALA A 752 46.43 47.27 -17.04
N GLU A 753 47.17 47.02 -15.95
CA GLU A 753 47.02 45.82 -15.13
C GLU A 753 45.71 45.79 -14.35
N LEU A 754 45.16 46.97 -14.05
CA LEU A 754 43.84 47.18 -13.43
C LEU A 754 42.68 47.16 -14.45
N GLY A 755 42.95 46.82 -15.72
CA GLY A 755 41.93 46.63 -16.75
C GLY A 755 41.36 47.93 -17.35
N ALA A 756 42.01 49.08 -17.11
CA ALA A 756 41.52 50.40 -17.49
C ALA A 756 42.12 50.94 -18.81
N ILE A 757 42.07 50.16 -19.90
CA ILE A 757 42.53 50.62 -21.23
C ILE A 757 41.48 50.37 -22.33
N ASP A 758 41.27 51.43 -23.13
CA ASP A 758 40.55 51.57 -24.41
C ASP A 758 39.03 51.83 -24.47
N ASN A 759 38.31 52.04 -23.36
CA ASN A 759 36.97 52.65 -23.45
C ASN A 759 36.61 53.47 -22.21
N PHE A 760 36.12 54.69 -22.41
CA PHE A 760 35.71 55.68 -21.37
C PHE A 760 34.61 55.20 -20.41
N ASN A 761 34.10 53.97 -20.55
CA ASN A 761 33.00 53.41 -19.77
C ASN A 761 33.41 52.25 -18.83
N ASN A 762 34.68 51.80 -18.82
CA ASN A 762 35.11 50.72 -17.93
C ASN A 762 35.64 51.27 -16.60
N GLU A 763 34.97 50.94 -15.49
CA GLU A 763 35.49 51.15 -14.13
C GLU A 763 36.77 50.32 -13.93
N ALA A 764 37.77 50.87 -13.23
CA ALA A 764 38.99 50.13 -12.90
C ALA A 764 38.67 48.95 -11.97
N LEU A 765 39.35 47.82 -12.18
CA LEU A 765 39.19 46.64 -11.34
C LEU A 765 39.63 46.96 -9.91
N PRO A 766 38.79 46.69 -8.88
CA PRO A 766 39.18 46.94 -7.50
C PRO A 766 40.33 46.03 -7.07
N VAL A 767 41.10 46.50 -6.09
CA VAL A 767 42.20 45.76 -5.48
C VAL A 767 41.73 45.22 -4.13
N PHE A 768 41.80 43.91 -3.94
CA PHE A 768 41.46 43.28 -2.67
C PHE A 768 42.70 43.11 -1.81
N ILE A 769 42.66 43.61 -0.58
CA ILE A 769 43.72 43.43 0.42
C ILE A 769 43.21 42.43 1.45
N GLN A 770 43.84 41.26 1.53
CA GLN A 770 43.49 40.20 2.46
C GLN A 770 44.58 40.05 3.52
N TYR A 771 44.23 40.25 4.79
CA TYR A 771 45.09 39.90 5.92
C TYR A 771 44.60 38.62 6.57
N THR A 772 45.50 37.66 6.80
CA THR A 772 45.25 36.48 7.62
C THR A 772 46.31 36.41 8.70
N GLY A 773 45.93 36.34 9.98
CA GLY A 773 46.91 36.21 11.06
C GLY A 773 46.34 35.70 12.38
N ASP A 774 47.22 35.27 13.28
CA ASP A 774 46.87 34.75 14.61
C ASP A 774 46.36 35.87 15.53
N ASN A 775 45.20 35.66 16.16
CA ASN A 775 44.59 36.62 17.08
C ASN A 775 44.54 36.14 18.53
N ARG A 776 45.33 35.11 18.89
CA ARG A 776 45.50 34.67 20.29
C ARG A 776 46.03 35.79 21.20
N PHE A 777 46.67 36.81 20.64
CA PHE A 777 47.13 38.01 21.35
C PHE A 777 46.69 39.30 20.62
N PRO A 778 45.50 39.86 20.94
CA PRO A 778 44.99 41.08 20.33
C PRO A 778 46.01 42.23 20.44
N GLY A 779 46.24 42.96 19.34
CA GLY A 779 47.16 44.10 19.30
C GLY A 779 48.65 43.78 19.11
N LYS A 780 49.04 42.50 18.96
CA LYS A 780 50.44 42.13 18.62
C LYS A 780 50.75 42.22 17.13
N SER A 781 49.74 42.07 16.28
CA SER A 781 49.83 42.33 14.85
C SER A 781 49.28 43.72 14.55
N ALA A 782 50.09 44.59 13.96
CA ALA A 782 49.70 45.95 13.62
C ALA A 782 50.43 46.40 12.35
N PHE A 783 49.70 46.97 11.42
CA PHE A 783 50.30 47.52 10.21
C PHE A 783 49.57 48.75 9.70
N ARG A 784 50.31 49.58 8.96
CA ARG A 784 49.80 50.74 8.24
C ARG A 784 50.18 50.61 6.78
N LEU A 785 49.17 50.44 5.94
CA LEU A 785 49.30 50.41 4.49
C LEU A 785 48.80 51.74 3.94
N VAL A 786 49.59 52.38 3.09
CA VAL A 786 49.29 53.66 2.46
C VAL A 786 49.22 53.43 0.95
N TRP A 787 48.29 54.09 0.28
CA TRP A 787 48.21 54.05 -1.17
C TRP A 787 48.08 55.46 -1.76
N THR A 788 48.61 55.62 -2.97
CA THR A 788 48.54 56.85 -3.77
C THR A 788 48.19 56.50 -5.22
N GLU A 789 47.22 57.21 -5.78
CA GLU A 789 46.84 57.11 -7.20
C GLU A 789 47.66 58.09 -8.05
N LEU A 790 48.54 57.55 -8.89
CA LEU A 790 49.44 58.29 -9.76
C LEU A 790 48.82 58.48 -11.15
N PHE A 791 49.21 59.56 -11.83
CA PHE A 791 48.87 59.74 -13.24
C PHE A 791 49.75 58.82 -14.10
N HIS A 792 49.13 58.09 -15.03
CA HIS A 792 49.84 57.25 -15.97
C HIS A 792 50.70 58.11 -16.92
N LEU A 793 52.03 57.98 -16.83
CA LEU A 793 52.95 58.66 -17.75
C LEU A 793 53.25 57.73 -18.94
N PRO A 794 53.02 58.15 -20.19
CA PRO A 794 53.38 57.34 -21.36
C PRO A 794 54.90 57.08 -21.35
N ARG A 795 55.31 55.81 -21.48
CA ARG A 795 56.72 55.46 -21.64
C ARG A 795 57.27 56.13 -22.89
N ASN A 796 58.21 57.05 -22.69
CA ASN A 796 58.97 57.66 -23.77
C ASN A 796 59.82 56.56 -24.43
N THR A 797 59.60 56.27 -25.71
CA THR A 797 60.30 55.21 -26.47
C THR A 797 61.76 55.52 -26.79
N ASP A 798 62.26 56.68 -26.39
CA ASP A 798 63.62 57.11 -26.67
C ASP A 798 64.54 56.86 -25.48
N LYS A 799 64.89 55.58 -25.26
CA LYS A 799 66.17 55.08 -24.70
C LYS A 799 66.09 53.57 -24.46
N LEU A 800 66.43 52.80 -25.48
CA LEU A 800 67.05 51.49 -25.40
C LEU A 800 67.98 51.31 -26.60
#